data_AF-A0A6A2WZ39-F1
#
_entry.id   AF-A0A6A2WZ39-F1
#
_cell.length_a   1.000
_cell.length_b   1.000
_cell.length_c   1.000
_cell.angle_alpha   90.00
_cell.angle_beta   90.00
_cell.angle_gamma   90.00
#
_symmetry.space_group_name_H-M   'P 1'
#
loop_
_entity.id
_entity.type
_entity.pdbx_description
1 polymer ?
#
loop_
_entity_poly.entity_id
_entity_poly.type
_entity_poly.pdbx_seq_one_letter_code
_entity_poly.pdbx_strand_id
1 'polypeptide(L)'
;MKALSKKFDRFLEHVLDEHNERRKGVEDYVAKDMLDVLLQHSEDPDLDVKLERHSVKAITMELTAGGTESSTVTLEWAISELLKNPEILAKATEELDSVIGRERWVEEKDIVNLPCIDSIVKETMRLHQLAPMLTPRVARQDCQLLGYDIPKGTRAHWDPSHWDNPNAFWPDRFMEKSVDIKGRDFKLLPFGAGRRMCPGYPLGIKVIQVSLANVLHGFTWKLPPNDELNMEEIFGLSTPKKTHFKLWRSLDSHFTSLLATLAFILLYIRLRRGRKLNLPPGPKPWPIIGNLNLIGSLPHRSIHALSLKFGHIMQLKFGSFPVVIVSSVEMAKAILKTNDIIFTDRPKNAAGKYTTYNYSDITWSPYGPYWRQARKICLTELFSAKRLESYSHIRREEMILFLKKLYESCGTPIVLKDHLSTLSLNVISRMVFGKKYTETTGDAEILTPKEFMEMLDELFLLNGVLDIGDSIPWLSFMDLQGYIKRMKALSKKFDRFLEHVLDEHNERRKGVKDYVAKDMVDVLLQLSEDPTLEVKIERHGVKAFTQDMIAGGSESSAVTVEWAISELLKKPEILAKATEELDSVIGRERWVEEKDIENLPYIDSIAKETMRLHPVAPMLTPRVARQDCRINGYDIPKGTRALVSVWTIGRDPSVWDNPNEFCPERFLGKSIDVKGHDFELLPFGAGRRMCPGYGLGIKVIQASLANVLHGFTWRLPGNATKDDLNMEEIFGLSTPKKYPLHSVAEPRLPLHMYSCSFSSLT
;
A
#
# COMPACT_ATOMS: atom_id res chain seq x y z
N MET A 1 18.77 -22.28 12.24
CA MET A 1 18.21 -22.99 11.05
C MET A 1 19.18 -23.05 9.87
N LYS A 2 19.53 -21.95 9.17
CA LYS A 2 20.45 -22.00 8.01
C LYS A 2 21.83 -22.62 8.30
N ALA A 3 22.40 -22.39 9.48
CA ALA A 3 23.68 -23.00 9.88
C ALA A 3 23.58 -24.51 10.20
N LEU A 4 22.42 -24.95 10.71
CA LEU A 4 22.15 -26.36 10.99
C LEU A 4 21.98 -27.13 9.67
N SER A 5 21.19 -26.55 8.75
CA SER A 5 21.00 -27.05 7.38
C SER A 5 22.34 -27.20 6.64
N LYS A 6 23.25 -26.22 6.74
CA LYS A 6 24.60 -26.32 6.13
C LYS A 6 25.53 -27.35 6.79
N LYS A 7 25.34 -27.68 8.07
CA LYS A 7 26.12 -28.74 8.72
C LYS A 7 25.61 -30.11 8.30
N PHE A 8 24.29 -30.26 8.24
CA PHE A 8 23.63 -31.50 7.85
C PHE A 8 23.86 -31.83 6.37
N ASP A 9 23.77 -30.84 5.48
CA ASP A 9 24.07 -31.01 4.05
C ASP A 9 25.53 -31.44 3.82
N ARG A 10 26.49 -30.90 4.59
CA ARG A 10 27.90 -31.35 4.55
C ARG A 10 28.09 -32.78 5.04
N PHE A 11 27.34 -33.18 6.07
CA PHE A 11 27.37 -34.57 6.54
C PHE A 11 26.83 -35.53 5.48
N LEU A 12 25.70 -35.21 4.85
CA LEU A 12 25.14 -36.04 3.78
C LEU A 12 26.05 -36.10 2.55
N GLU A 13 26.71 -35.00 2.17
CA GLU A 13 27.72 -35.04 1.10
C GLU A 13 28.86 -35.98 1.44
N HIS A 14 29.39 -35.89 2.67
CA HIS A 14 30.47 -36.76 3.09
C HIS A 14 30.08 -38.24 3.03
N VAL A 15 28.88 -38.59 3.49
CA VAL A 15 28.35 -39.97 3.41
C VAL A 15 28.21 -40.43 1.96
N LEU A 16 27.72 -39.57 1.05
CA LEU A 16 27.60 -39.90 -0.37
C LEU A 16 28.96 -40.10 -1.04
N ASP A 17 29.94 -39.27 -0.71
CA ASP A 17 31.30 -39.38 -1.25
C ASP A 17 31.99 -40.67 -0.79
N GLU A 18 31.80 -41.07 0.47
CA GLU A 18 32.29 -42.37 0.95
C GLU A 18 31.70 -43.55 0.19
N HIS A 19 30.39 -43.55 -0.12
CA HIS A 19 29.77 -44.63 -0.87
C HIS A 19 30.24 -44.65 -2.33
N ASN A 20 30.43 -43.48 -2.95
CA ASN A 20 30.99 -43.40 -4.30
C ASN A 20 32.45 -43.90 -4.36
N GLU A 21 33.28 -43.56 -3.38
CA GLU A 21 34.67 -44.06 -3.33
C GLU A 21 34.74 -45.56 -3.09
N ARG A 22 33.83 -46.17 -2.32
CA ARG A 22 33.74 -47.64 -2.16
C ARG A 22 33.40 -48.37 -3.46
N ARG A 23 32.65 -47.72 -4.35
CA ARG A 23 32.18 -48.28 -5.64
C ARG A 23 33.17 -48.07 -6.78
N LYS A 24 34.05 -47.08 -6.65
CA LYS A 24 34.96 -46.63 -7.69
C LYS A 24 35.94 -47.72 -8.12
N GLY A 25 35.95 -48.04 -9.41
CA GLY A 25 36.88 -49.01 -9.98
C GLY A 25 36.55 -50.48 -9.68
N VAL A 26 35.37 -50.77 -9.14
CA VAL A 26 34.86 -52.14 -8.94
C VAL A 26 33.87 -52.46 -10.07
N GLU A 27 34.29 -53.27 -11.03
CA GLU A 27 33.38 -53.85 -12.02
C GLU A 27 32.36 -54.76 -11.29
N ASP A 28 31.08 -54.69 -11.69
CA ASP A 28 29.97 -55.45 -11.11
C ASP A 28 29.76 -55.29 -9.59
N TYR A 29 29.89 -54.06 -9.07
CA TYR A 29 29.63 -53.76 -7.66
C TYR A 29 28.21 -54.17 -7.23
N VAL A 30 28.10 -55.07 -6.25
CA VAL A 30 26.83 -55.46 -5.63
C VAL A 30 26.49 -54.47 -4.52
N ALA A 31 25.33 -53.81 -4.62
CA ALA A 31 24.86 -52.86 -3.61
C ALA A 31 24.77 -53.51 -2.22
N LYS A 32 25.36 -52.87 -1.22
CA LYS A 32 25.41 -53.40 0.16
C LYS A 32 24.36 -52.79 1.08
N ASP A 33 23.79 -51.65 0.70
CA ASP A 33 22.75 -50.96 1.45
C ASP A 33 21.82 -50.15 0.53
N MET A 34 20.80 -49.52 1.12
CA MET A 34 19.81 -48.73 0.36
C MET A 34 20.42 -47.51 -0.33
N LEU A 35 21.52 -46.94 0.19
CA LEU A 35 22.15 -45.78 -0.43
C LEU A 35 22.94 -46.19 -1.68
N ASP A 36 23.62 -47.33 -1.64
CA ASP A 36 24.24 -47.94 -2.82
C ASP A 36 23.20 -48.20 -3.92
N VAL A 37 22.01 -48.70 -3.57
CA VAL A 37 20.91 -48.92 -4.53
C VAL A 37 20.44 -47.60 -5.17
N LEU A 38 20.25 -46.54 -4.36
CA LEU A 38 19.85 -45.22 -4.87
C LEU A 38 20.91 -44.61 -5.78
N LEU A 39 22.19 -44.79 -5.45
CA LEU A 39 23.31 -44.29 -6.25
C LEU A 39 23.46 -45.08 -7.56
N GLN A 40 23.33 -46.41 -7.55
CA GLN A 40 23.31 -47.21 -8.78
C GLN A 40 22.15 -46.79 -9.71
N HIS A 41 20.96 -46.58 -9.15
CA HIS A 41 19.80 -46.10 -9.91
C HIS A 41 20.00 -44.68 -10.46
N SER A 42 20.78 -43.82 -9.77
CA SER A 42 21.11 -42.49 -10.30
C SER A 42 22.05 -42.52 -11.52
N GLU A 43 22.81 -43.60 -11.67
CA GLU A 43 23.83 -43.78 -12.70
C GLU A 43 23.37 -44.66 -13.88
N ASP A 44 22.30 -45.44 -13.69
CA ASP A 44 21.73 -46.33 -14.69
C ASP A 44 21.29 -45.57 -15.95
N PRO A 45 21.84 -45.89 -17.14
CA PRO A 45 21.52 -45.21 -18.39
C PRO A 45 20.15 -45.59 -18.96
N ASP A 46 19.52 -46.68 -18.52
CA ASP A 46 18.31 -47.24 -19.12
C ASP A 46 16.99 -46.73 -18.49
N LEU A 47 17.09 -45.80 -17.54
CA LEU A 47 15.93 -45.22 -16.85
C LEU A 47 15.45 -43.91 -17.50
N ASP A 48 14.14 -43.81 -17.74
CA ASP A 48 13.47 -42.61 -18.29
C ASP A 48 13.66 -41.35 -17.42
N VAL A 49 13.86 -41.51 -16.10
CA VAL A 49 14.07 -40.41 -15.16
C VAL A 49 15.19 -40.77 -14.19
N LYS A 50 16.32 -40.05 -14.28
CA LYS A 50 17.45 -40.23 -13.35
C LYS A 50 17.21 -39.49 -12.03
N LEU A 51 17.53 -40.15 -10.92
CA LEU A 51 17.56 -39.50 -9.61
C LEU A 51 18.80 -38.60 -9.52
N GLU A 52 18.61 -37.28 -9.63
CA GLU A 52 19.71 -36.35 -9.41
C GLU A 52 20.29 -36.48 -7.99
N ARG A 53 21.57 -36.15 -7.84
CA ARG A 53 22.29 -36.23 -6.55
C ARG A 53 21.59 -35.48 -5.41
N HIS A 54 20.94 -34.35 -5.71
CA HIS A 54 20.16 -33.60 -4.72
C HIS A 54 18.88 -34.36 -4.28
N SER A 55 18.26 -35.11 -5.19
CA SER A 55 17.13 -35.99 -4.92
C SER A 55 17.55 -37.19 -4.09
N VAL A 56 18.71 -37.80 -4.37
CA VAL A 56 19.29 -38.87 -3.55
C VAL A 56 19.48 -38.38 -2.11
N LYS A 57 20.10 -37.21 -1.90
CA LYS A 57 20.22 -36.60 -0.57
C LYS A 57 18.88 -36.42 0.14
N ALA A 58 17.88 -35.89 -0.58
CA ALA A 58 16.56 -35.62 -0.02
C ALA A 58 15.88 -36.94 0.39
N ILE A 59 15.92 -37.96 -0.46
CA ILE A 59 15.36 -39.29 -0.19
C ILE A 59 16.09 -39.94 0.98
N THR A 60 17.42 -39.89 1.04
CA THR A 60 18.19 -40.44 2.17
C THR A 60 17.83 -39.75 3.48
N MET A 61 17.67 -38.43 3.47
CA MET A 61 17.23 -37.67 4.64
C MET A 61 15.80 -38.07 5.04
N GLU A 62 14.87 -38.15 4.10
CA GLU A 62 13.46 -38.52 4.35
C GLU A 62 13.35 -39.93 4.92
N LEU A 63 14.07 -40.91 4.35
CA LEU A 63 14.09 -42.29 4.83
C LEU A 63 14.71 -42.40 6.23
N THR A 64 15.80 -41.67 6.49
CA THR A 64 16.49 -41.70 7.79
C THR A 64 15.64 -41.04 8.88
N ALA A 65 15.13 -39.83 8.62
CA ALA A 65 14.30 -39.09 9.57
C ALA A 65 12.96 -39.81 9.80
N GLY A 66 12.28 -40.19 8.71
CA GLY A 66 11.00 -40.89 8.77
C GLY A 66 11.10 -42.25 9.46
N GLY A 67 12.14 -43.04 9.16
CA GLY A 67 12.32 -44.38 9.76
C GLY A 67 12.69 -44.35 11.25
N THR A 68 13.55 -43.40 11.65
CA THR A 68 14.03 -43.31 13.05
C THR A 68 12.96 -42.74 13.97
N GLU A 69 12.32 -41.64 13.57
CA GLU A 69 11.37 -40.94 14.44
C GLU A 69 10.07 -41.73 14.62
N SER A 70 9.50 -42.26 13.54
CA SER A 70 8.24 -43.03 13.60
C SER A 70 8.37 -44.31 14.43
N SER A 71 9.46 -45.07 14.25
CA SER A 71 9.69 -46.30 15.01
C SER A 71 9.90 -46.01 16.49
N THR A 72 10.70 -44.99 16.82
CA THR A 72 10.99 -44.61 18.22
C THR A 72 9.73 -44.14 18.93
N VAL A 73 8.94 -43.26 18.30
CA VAL A 73 7.69 -42.73 18.89
C VAL A 73 6.67 -43.85 19.10
N THR A 74 6.54 -44.79 18.15
CA THR A 74 5.64 -45.94 18.34
C THR A 74 6.08 -46.80 19.52
N LEU A 75 7.38 -47.09 19.64
CA LEU A 75 7.90 -47.88 20.76
C LEU A 75 7.66 -47.19 22.10
N GLU A 76 7.89 -45.87 22.17
CA GLU A 76 7.65 -45.08 23.38
C GLU A 76 6.17 -45.16 23.81
N TRP A 77 5.24 -44.99 22.87
CA TRP A 77 3.81 -45.12 23.13
C TRP A 77 3.40 -46.53 23.52
N ALA A 78 3.91 -47.55 22.83
CA ALA A 78 3.60 -48.95 23.13
C ALA A 78 4.01 -49.32 24.56
N ILE A 79 5.24 -49.00 24.96
CA ILE A 79 5.74 -49.26 26.32
C ILE A 79 4.92 -48.49 27.35
N SER A 80 4.57 -47.24 27.04
CA SER A 80 3.78 -46.40 27.93
C SER A 80 2.37 -46.92 28.16
N GLU A 81 1.71 -47.39 27.10
CA GLU A 81 0.40 -48.01 27.20
C GLU A 81 0.47 -49.34 27.93
N LEU A 82 1.50 -50.15 27.72
CA LEU A 82 1.71 -51.38 28.48
C LEU A 82 1.95 -51.13 29.97
N LEU A 83 2.69 -50.09 30.34
CA LEU A 83 2.88 -49.71 31.74
C LEU A 83 1.60 -49.21 32.40
N LYS A 84 0.68 -48.61 31.64
CA LYS A 84 -0.66 -48.23 32.11
C LYS A 84 -1.62 -49.41 32.25
N ASN A 85 -1.43 -50.45 31.45
CA ASN A 85 -2.30 -51.62 31.35
C ASN A 85 -1.49 -52.89 31.71
N PRO A 86 -1.15 -53.09 33.00
CA PRO A 86 -0.22 -54.13 33.44
C PRO A 86 -0.68 -55.56 33.12
N GLU A 87 -1.99 -55.79 32.99
CA GLU A 87 -2.57 -57.05 32.56
C GLU A 87 -2.21 -57.40 31.10
N ILE A 88 -2.16 -56.41 30.21
CA ILE A 88 -1.73 -56.58 28.82
C ILE A 88 -0.23 -56.84 28.76
N LEU A 89 0.55 -56.11 29.57
CA LEU A 89 1.99 -56.32 29.71
C LEU A 89 2.32 -57.74 30.20
N ALA A 90 1.58 -58.25 31.19
CA ALA A 90 1.75 -59.62 31.68
C ALA A 90 1.48 -60.65 30.59
N LYS A 91 0.38 -60.48 29.84
CA LYS A 91 0.01 -61.36 28.71
C LYS A 91 1.08 -61.39 27.62
N ALA A 92 1.64 -60.23 27.25
CA ALA A 92 2.72 -60.14 26.27
C ALA A 92 4.01 -60.81 26.75
N THR A 93 4.33 -60.66 28.04
CA THR A 93 5.53 -61.27 28.65
C THR A 93 5.39 -62.79 28.72
N GLU A 94 4.21 -63.32 29.05
CA GLU A 94 3.92 -64.75 29.06
C GLU A 94 4.01 -65.38 27.66
N GLU A 95 3.51 -64.69 26.63
CA GLU A 95 3.68 -65.12 25.23
C GLU A 95 5.17 -65.22 24.86
N LEU A 96 5.96 -64.19 25.18
CA LEU A 96 7.40 -64.19 24.92
C LEU A 96 8.12 -65.32 25.65
N ASP A 97 7.80 -65.55 26.93
CA ASP A 97 8.42 -66.59 27.74
C ASP A 97 8.08 -68.00 27.27
N SER A 98 6.84 -68.22 26.83
CA SER A 98 6.38 -69.53 26.35
C SER A 98 6.87 -69.86 24.93
N VAL A 99 6.95 -68.87 24.04
CA VAL A 99 7.32 -69.07 22.63
C VAL A 99 8.84 -69.01 22.41
N ILE A 100 9.53 -68.09 23.09
CA ILE A 100 10.97 -67.85 22.88
C ILE A 100 11.83 -68.53 23.96
N GLY A 101 11.34 -68.55 25.20
CA GLY A 101 12.14 -68.93 26.37
C GLY A 101 13.16 -67.84 26.77
N ARG A 102 13.79 -67.95 27.94
CA ARG A 102 14.65 -66.90 28.52
C ARG A 102 16.15 -66.99 28.15
N GLU A 103 16.53 -67.92 27.30
CA GLU A 103 17.96 -68.21 27.01
C GLU A 103 18.52 -67.47 25.79
N ARG A 104 17.67 -66.82 24.98
CA ARG A 104 18.09 -66.10 23.76
C ARG A 104 17.22 -64.87 23.48
N TRP A 105 17.74 -63.95 22.68
CA TRP A 105 16.99 -62.79 22.19
C TRP A 105 15.99 -63.17 21.09
N VAL A 106 14.98 -62.32 20.90
CA VAL A 106 13.95 -62.48 19.88
C VAL A 106 14.53 -62.09 18.51
N GLU A 107 14.47 -63.02 17.56
CA GLU A 107 14.90 -62.80 16.17
C GLU A 107 13.71 -62.43 15.28
N GLU A 108 13.97 -61.84 14.10
CA GLU A 108 12.92 -61.43 13.17
C GLU A 108 11.97 -62.57 12.76
N LYS A 109 12.52 -63.79 12.62
CA LYS A 109 11.78 -65.00 12.25
C LYS A 109 10.76 -65.41 13.33
N ASP A 110 10.98 -65.03 14.58
CA ASP A 110 10.13 -65.42 15.70
C ASP A 110 8.83 -64.60 15.76
N ILE A 111 8.82 -63.39 15.19
CA ILE A 111 7.69 -62.44 15.24
C ILE A 111 6.39 -63.05 14.71
N VAL A 112 6.45 -63.97 13.75
CA VAL A 112 5.25 -64.64 13.21
C VAL A 112 4.51 -65.47 14.27
N ASN A 113 5.21 -65.89 15.32
CA ASN A 113 4.66 -66.68 16.42
C ASN A 113 4.32 -65.81 17.65
N LEU A 114 4.35 -64.48 17.53
CA LEU A 114 4.09 -63.52 18.61
C LEU A 114 2.88 -62.62 18.29
N PRO A 115 1.65 -63.19 18.21
CA PRO A 115 0.46 -62.44 17.82
C PRO A 115 0.06 -61.35 18.83
N CYS A 116 0.40 -61.48 20.11
CA CYS A 116 0.17 -60.43 21.10
C CYS A 116 1.03 -59.20 20.79
N ILE A 117 2.32 -59.39 20.45
CA ILE A 117 3.22 -58.30 20.05
C ILE A 117 2.70 -57.58 18.80
N ASP A 118 2.28 -58.32 17.77
CA ASP A 118 1.71 -57.73 16.56
C ASP A 118 0.45 -56.89 16.84
N SER A 119 -0.44 -57.39 17.71
CA SER A 119 -1.66 -56.70 18.12
C SER A 119 -1.40 -55.42 18.92
N ILE A 120 -0.41 -55.45 19.83
CA ILE A 120 0.02 -54.28 20.60
C ILE A 120 0.55 -53.18 19.69
N VAL A 121 1.37 -53.53 18.70
CA VAL A 121 1.92 -52.56 17.73
C VAL A 121 0.79 -51.92 16.92
N LYS A 122 -0.17 -52.71 16.43
CA LYS A 122 -1.33 -52.21 15.68
C LYS A 122 -2.21 -51.27 16.52
N GLU A 123 -2.49 -51.63 17.77
CA GLU A 123 -3.30 -50.79 18.66
C GLU A 123 -2.58 -49.50 19.06
N THR A 124 -1.27 -49.57 19.26
CA THR A 124 -0.44 -48.38 19.50
C THR A 124 -0.55 -47.41 18.33
N MET A 125 -0.40 -47.88 17.10
CA MET A 125 -0.49 -47.04 15.91
C MET A 125 -1.92 -46.53 15.63
N ARG A 126 -2.95 -47.26 16.08
CA ARG A 126 -4.35 -46.84 15.99
C ARG A 126 -4.63 -45.67 16.94
N LEU A 127 -4.21 -45.80 18.19
CA LEU A 127 -4.47 -44.83 19.26
C LEU A 127 -3.56 -43.61 19.14
N HIS A 128 -2.27 -43.84 18.87
CA HIS A 128 -1.23 -42.83 18.75
C HIS A 128 -0.74 -42.74 17.31
N GLN A 129 -1.44 -41.95 16.50
CA GLN A 129 -1.11 -41.83 15.07
C GLN A 129 0.30 -41.30 14.86
N LEU A 130 1.09 -42.06 14.12
CA LEU A 130 2.49 -41.75 13.79
C LEU A 130 2.72 -40.38 13.15
N ALA A 131 1.75 -39.93 12.35
CA ALA A 131 1.96 -38.86 11.39
C ALA A 131 0.63 -38.15 11.03
N PRO A 132 -0.10 -37.57 12.02
CA PRO A 132 -1.48 -37.08 11.82
C PRO A 132 -1.60 -35.97 10.77
N MET A 133 -0.48 -35.29 10.45
CA MET A 133 -0.42 -34.16 9.52
C MET A 133 0.26 -34.46 8.17
N LEU A 134 0.86 -35.64 7.98
CA LEU A 134 1.76 -35.88 6.83
C LEU A 134 1.07 -36.34 5.54
N THR A 135 -0.24 -36.58 5.53
CA THR A 135 -0.94 -36.85 4.26
C THR A 135 -2.29 -36.16 4.13
N PRO A 136 -2.36 -34.82 4.09
CA PRO A 136 -3.55 -34.18 3.57
C PRO A 136 -3.67 -34.53 2.09
N ARG A 137 -4.61 -35.42 1.74
CA ARG A 137 -4.91 -35.69 0.32
C ARG A 137 -5.69 -34.53 -0.24
N VAL A 138 -5.10 -33.85 -1.20
CA VAL A 138 -5.75 -32.75 -1.91
C VAL A 138 -6.44 -33.31 -3.15
N ALA A 139 -7.75 -33.08 -3.28
CA ALA A 139 -8.47 -33.37 -4.51
C ALA A 139 -7.82 -32.61 -5.69
N ARG A 140 -7.34 -33.33 -6.71
CA ARG A 140 -6.64 -32.75 -7.87
C ARG A 140 -7.58 -32.11 -8.90
N GLN A 141 -8.84 -32.49 -8.84
CA GLN A 141 -9.95 -31.99 -9.63
C GLN A 141 -11.21 -32.07 -8.77
N ASP A 142 -12.26 -31.37 -9.17
CA ASP A 142 -13.57 -31.50 -8.52
C ASP A 142 -14.03 -32.97 -8.66
N CYS A 143 -14.45 -33.58 -7.56
CA CYS A 143 -14.94 -34.97 -7.55
C CYS A 143 -16.05 -35.14 -6.53
N GLN A 144 -16.94 -36.10 -6.72
CA GLN A 144 -17.89 -36.48 -5.68
C GLN A 144 -17.33 -37.58 -4.78
N LEU A 145 -17.48 -37.41 -3.46
CA LEU A 145 -17.18 -38.43 -2.47
C LEU A 145 -18.42 -38.63 -1.59
N LEU A 146 -19.02 -39.82 -1.64
CA LEU A 146 -20.21 -40.17 -0.85
C LEU A 146 -21.39 -39.19 -1.00
N GLY A 147 -21.61 -38.67 -2.22
CA GLY A 147 -22.68 -37.71 -2.52
C GLY A 147 -22.36 -36.25 -2.20
N TYR A 148 -21.17 -35.96 -1.67
CA TYR A 148 -20.69 -34.60 -1.46
C TYR A 148 -19.78 -34.17 -2.62
N ASP A 149 -20.01 -32.98 -3.15
CA ASP A 149 -19.08 -32.34 -4.08
C ASP A 149 -17.82 -31.93 -3.30
N ILE A 150 -16.68 -32.47 -3.71
CA ILE A 150 -15.35 -32.21 -3.15
C ILE A 150 -14.58 -31.36 -4.17
N PRO A 151 -14.50 -30.04 -3.97
CA PRO A 151 -13.75 -29.17 -4.87
C PRO A 151 -12.27 -29.55 -4.90
N LYS A 152 -11.64 -29.31 -6.05
CA LYS A 152 -10.19 -29.31 -6.21
C LYS A 152 -9.56 -28.46 -5.11
N GLY A 153 -8.64 -29.04 -4.33
CA GLY A 153 -8.02 -28.37 -3.17
C GLY A 153 -8.42 -28.93 -1.81
N THR A 154 -9.54 -29.67 -1.72
CA THR A 154 -10.09 -30.17 -0.45
C THR A 154 -9.25 -31.28 0.17
N ARG A 155 -9.10 -31.26 1.51
CA ARG A 155 -8.29 -32.20 2.31
C ARG A 155 -9.16 -33.06 3.23
N ALA A 156 -8.99 -34.39 3.22
CA ALA A 156 -9.78 -35.34 4.02
C ALA A 156 -9.05 -35.83 5.28
N HIS A 157 -9.79 -36.12 6.37
CA HIS A 157 -9.28 -36.59 7.67
C HIS A 157 -10.11 -37.76 8.25
N TRP A 158 -9.49 -38.53 9.15
CA TRP A 158 -9.95 -39.74 9.86
C TRP A 158 -11.23 -39.58 10.70
N ASP A 159 -12.04 -40.63 10.79
CA ASP A 159 -13.28 -40.75 11.60
C ASP A 159 -13.07 -41.73 12.78
N PRO A 160 -13.07 -41.25 14.05
CA PRO A 160 -12.90 -42.07 15.24
C PRO A 160 -14.04 -43.07 15.50
N SER A 161 -15.23 -42.86 14.92
CA SER A 161 -16.44 -43.64 15.24
C SER A 161 -16.42 -45.09 14.72
N HIS A 162 -15.42 -45.45 13.91
CA HIS A 162 -15.28 -46.80 13.33
C HIS A 162 -14.85 -47.89 14.34
N TRP A 163 -14.36 -47.50 15.53
CA TRP A 163 -13.78 -48.42 16.50
C TRP A 163 -14.61 -48.45 17.80
N ASP A 164 -14.98 -49.65 18.26
CA ASP A 164 -15.60 -49.83 19.57
C ASP A 164 -14.64 -49.38 20.68
N ASN A 165 -15.10 -48.50 21.57
CA ASN A 165 -14.28 -47.83 22.60
C ASN A 165 -13.02 -47.18 21.99
N PRO A 166 -13.18 -46.14 21.16
CA PRO A 166 -12.11 -45.63 20.28
C PRO A 166 -10.92 -45.05 21.03
N ASN A 167 -11.09 -44.67 22.31
CA ASN A 167 -10.03 -44.08 23.13
C ASN A 167 -9.35 -45.09 24.06
N ALA A 168 -9.81 -46.34 24.11
CA ALA A 168 -9.23 -47.37 24.97
C ALA A 168 -8.07 -48.09 24.24
N PHE A 169 -6.97 -48.34 24.94
CA PHE A 169 -5.89 -49.21 24.46
C PHE A 169 -6.30 -50.67 24.65
N TRP A 170 -6.77 -51.31 23.58
CA TRP A 170 -7.32 -52.68 23.61
C TRP A 170 -6.77 -53.53 22.44
N PRO A 171 -5.58 -54.14 22.58
CA PRO A 171 -4.94 -54.92 21.52
C PRO A 171 -5.72 -56.15 21.03
N ASP A 172 -6.50 -56.79 21.90
CA ASP A 172 -7.22 -58.03 21.55
C ASP A 172 -8.19 -57.86 20.36
N ARG A 173 -8.61 -56.62 20.05
CA ARG A 173 -9.40 -56.32 18.84
C ARG A 173 -8.71 -56.70 17.53
N PHE A 174 -7.38 -56.84 17.53
CA PHE A 174 -6.58 -57.29 16.39
C PHE A 174 -6.28 -58.80 16.40
N MET A 175 -6.50 -59.47 17.54
CA MET A 175 -6.38 -60.93 17.65
C MET A 175 -7.57 -61.63 16.98
N GLU A 176 -8.76 -61.04 17.09
CA GLU A 176 -10.01 -61.62 16.58
C GLU A 176 -10.34 -61.23 15.12
N LYS A 177 -9.72 -60.16 14.61
CA LYS A 177 -10.01 -59.60 13.27
C LYS A 177 -8.73 -59.39 12.48
N SER A 178 -8.69 -59.93 11.26
CA SER A 178 -7.62 -59.61 10.32
C SER A 178 -7.80 -58.19 9.76
N VAL A 179 -7.18 -57.20 10.41
CA VAL A 179 -7.17 -55.80 9.94
C VAL A 179 -5.94 -55.57 9.06
N ASP A 180 -6.17 -55.04 7.86
CA ASP A 180 -5.11 -54.82 6.87
C ASP A 180 -4.43 -53.45 7.05
N ILE A 181 -3.20 -53.46 7.55
CA ILE A 181 -2.37 -52.25 7.66
C ILE A 181 -1.84 -51.74 6.31
N LYS A 182 -2.02 -52.52 5.22
CA LYS A 182 -1.76 -52.10 3.84
C LYS A 182 -2.91 -51.27 3.26
N GLY A 183 -3.94 -50.96 4.05
CA GLY A 183 -4.99 -50.03 3.68
C GLY A 183 -5.86 -50.47 2.52
N ARG A 184 -6.03 -51.78 2.28
CA ARG A 184 -7.01 -52.30 1.30
C ARG A 184 -8.45 -52.20 1.80
N ASP A 185 -8.64 -52.33 3.11
CA ASP A 185 -9.95 -52.20 3.77
C ASP A 185 -10.18 -50.81 4.40
N PHE A 186 -9.17 -49.93 4.35
CA PHE A 186 -9.15 -48.57 4.89
C PHE A 186 -9.46 -48.46 6.40
N LYS A 187 -9.40 -49.56 7.16
CA LYS A 187 -9.73 -49.56 8.59
C LYS A 187 -8.61 -48.98 9.45
N LEU A 188 -7.35 -49.30 9.12
CA LEU A 188 -6.15 -48.84 9.83
C LEU A 188 -5.08 -48.43 8.81
N LEU A 189 -4.68 -47.16 8.82
CA LEU A 189 -3.80 -46.56 7.79
C LEU A 189 -2.50 -45.92 8.34
N PRO A 190 -1.72 -46.62 9.18
CA PRO A 190 -0.58 -46.02 9.88
C PRO A 190 0.56 -45.62 8.93
N PHE A 191 0.58 -46.20 7.72
CA PHE A 191 1.55 -45.92 6.67
C PHE A 191 0.90 -45.37 5.39
N GLY A 192 -0.37 -44.94 5.46
CA GLY A 192 -1.15 -44.51 4.30
C GLY A 192 -1.63 -45.68 3.40
N ALA A 193 -2.15 -45.33 2.22
CA ALA A 193 -2.72 -46.29 1.25
C ALA A 193 -2.46 -45.87 -0.22
N GLY A 194 -2.61 -46.82 -1.15
CA GLY A 194 -2.47 -46.58 -2.59
C GLY A 194 -1.07 -46.10 -3.02
N ARG A 195 -0.98 -45.31 -4.09
CA ARG A 195 0.30 -44.85 -4.70
C ARG A 195 1.21 -43.97 -3.82
N ARG A 196 0.75 -43.60 -2.61
CA ARG A 196 1.49 -42.77 -1.64
C ARG A 196 1.66 -43.48 -0.30
N MET A 197 1.48 -44.80 -0.27
CA MET A 197 1.82 -45.61 0.90
C MET A 197 3.32 -45.48 1.20
N CYS A 198 3.68 -45.43 2.48
CA CYS A 198 5.07 -45.33 2.93
C CYS A 198 5.86 -46.54 2.37
N PRO A 199 6.91 -46.32 1.55
CA PRO A 199 7.69 -47.42 1.00
C PRO A 199 8.46 -48.18 2.08
N GLY A 200 8.78 -47.54 3.21
CA GLY A 200 9.50 -48.14 4.33
C GLY A 200 8.65 -48.97 5.28
N TYR A 201 7.34 -49.11 5.07
CA TYR A 201 6.45 -49.79 6.02
C TYR A 201 6.84 -51.25 6.35
N PRO A 202 7.34 -52.09 5.42
CA PRO A 202 7.68 -53.48 5.74
C PRO A 202 8.81 -53.57 6.76
N LEU A 203 9.82 -52.71 6.59
CA LEU A 203 10.95 -52.60 7.52
C LEU A 203 10.52 -51.96 8.84
N GLY A 204 9.76 -50.86 8.79
CA GLY A 204 9.33 -50.12 9.98
C GLY A 204 8.53 -50.99 10.96
N ILE A 205 7.57 -51.77 10.46
CA ILE A 205 6.79 -52.70 11.29
C ILE A 205 7.70 -53.75 11.94
N LYS A 206 8.62 -54.35 11.18
CA LYS A 206 9.54 -55.37 11.71
C LYS A 206 10.47 -54.80 12.78
N VAL A 207 11.04 -53.62 12.54
CA VAL A 207 11.90 -52.94 13.51
C VAL A 207 11.13 -52.67 14.80
N ILE A 208 9.90 -52.17 14.73
CA ILE A 208 9.07 -51.91 15.92
C ILE A 208 8.74 -53.21 16.66
N GLN A 209 8.29 -54.25 15.95
CA GLN A 209 7.93 -55.54 16.57
C GLN A 209 9.12 -56.21 17.26
N VAL A 210 10.25 -56.33 16.56
CA VAL A 210 11.47 -56.95 17.12
C VAL A 210 12.02 -56.13 18.28
N SER A 211 12.02 -54.80 18.16
CA SER A 211 12.49 -53.93 19.24
C SER A 211 11.59 -54.04 20.46
N LEU A 212 10.27 -53.96 20.28
CA LEU A 212 9.31 -54.08 21.38
C LEU A 212 9.43 -55.45 22.06
N ALA A 213 9.45 -56.54 21.28
CA ALA A 213 9.58 -57.89 21.80
C ALA A 213 10.86 -58.06 22.62
N ASN A 214 12.02 -57.60 22.11
CA ASN A 214 13.28 -57.68 22.84
C ASN A 214 13.30 -56.80 24.10
N VAL A 215 12.70 -55.61 24.04
CA VAL A 215 12.58 -54.70 25.18
C VAL A 215 11.71 -55.29 26.29
N LEU A 216 10.61 -55.97 25.95
CA LEU A 216 9.76 -56.66 26.92
C LEU A 216 10.40 -57.98 27.41
N HIS A 217 11.08 -58.70 26.53
CA HIS A 217 11.71 -59.98 26.86
C HIS A 217 12.93 -59.81 27.77
N GLY A 218 13.76 -58.79 27.51
CA GLY A 218 15.02 -58.55 28.22
C GLY A 218 14.89 -57.77 29.53
N PHE A 219 13.76 -57.10 29.78
CA PHE A 219 13.63 -56.18 30.91
C PHE A 219 12.29 -56.33 31.63
N THR A 220 12.31 -56.16 32.96
CA THR A 220 11.10 -56.05 33.77
C THR A 220 10.66 -54.60 33.87
N TRP A 221 9.42 -54.32 33.47
CA TRP A 221 8.87 -52.97 33.41
C TRP A 221 7.97 -52.70 34.61
N LYS A 222 8.27 -51.63 35.36
CA LYS A 222 7.43 -51.14 36.47
C LYS A 222 7.48 -49.62 36.51
N LEU A 223 6.34 -49.01 36.84
CA LEU A 223 6.27 -47.59 37.18
C LEU A 223 6.96 -47.32 38.53
N PRO A 224 7.79 -46.28 38.66
CA PRO A 224 8.31 -45.86 39.96
C PRO A 224 7.16 -45.45 40.91
N PRO A 225 7.32 -45.62 42.24
CA PRO A 225 6.30 -45.22 43.21
C PRO A 225 6.00 -43.72 43.10
N ASN A 226 4.72 -43.35 42.99
CA ASN A 226 4.20 -41.99 42.85
C ASN A 226 4.50 -41.28 41.51
N ASP A 227 4.95 -41.99 40.48
CA ASP A 227 5.15 -41.40 39.15
C ASP A 227 3.92 -41.62 38.27
N GLU A 228 3.33 -40.56 37.74
CA GLU A 228 2.25 -40.63 36.75
C GLU A 228 2.82 -40.54 35.33
N LEU A 229 2.48 -41.50 34.47
CA LEU A 229 2.84 -41.43 33.05
C LEU A 229 2.22 -40.19 32.41
N ASN A 230 3.06 -39.27 31.93
CA ASN A 230 2.61 -38.20 31.07
C ASN A 230 2.17 -38.80 29.72
N MET A 231 0.90 -38.59 29.38
CA MET A 231 0.28 -39.02 28.13
C MET A 231 -0.21 -37.84 27.29
N GLU A 232 0.28 -36.63 27.59
CA GLU A 232 0.01 -35.47 26.75
C GLU A 232 0.84 -35.55 25.47
N GLU A 233 0.13 -35.53 24.35
CA GLU A 233 0.71 -35.44 23.01
C GLU A 233 1.24 -34.02 22.75
N ILE A 234 2.38 -33.90 22.06
CA ILE A 234 2.79 -32.66 21.41
C ILE A 234 2.47 -32.77 19.92
N PHE A 235 1.82 -31.75 19.39
CA PHE A 235 1.51 -31.67 17.97
C PHE A 235 2.76 -31.31 17.14
N GLY A 236 3.25 -32.25 16.32
CA GLY A 236 4.46 -32.12 15.48
C GLY A 236 4.37 -32.87 14.14
N LEU A 237 5.52 -33.14 13.49
CA LEU A 237 5.59 -34.02 12.30
C LEU A 237 5.20 -35.47 12.67
N SER A 238 5.57 -35.88 13.89
CA SER A 238 5.08 -37.03 14.64
C SER A 238 4.33 -36.56 15.90
N THR A 239 3.78 -37.49 16.70
CA THR A 239 3.08 -37.22 17.99
C THR A 239 3.92 -37.67 19.20
N PRO A 240 5.10 -37.10 19.47
CA PRO A 240 5.92 -37.54 20.60
C PRO A 240 5.30 -37.10 21.94
N LYS A 241 5.65 -37.80 23.02
CA LYS A 241 5.26 -37.42 24.38
C LYS A 241 5.96 -36.13 24.85
N LYS A 242 5.24 -35.35 25.66
CA LYS A 242 5.73 -34.07 26.23
C LYS A 242 7.01 -34.18 27.08
N THR A 243 7.39 -35.38 27.51
CA THR A 243 8.56 -35.69 28.33
C THR A 243 9.92 -35.47 27.63
N HIS A 244 9.99 -35.55 26.30
CA HIS A 244 11.24 -35.41 25.54
C HIS A 244 11.73 -33.97 25.33
N PHE A 245 10.94 -32.95 25.69
CA PHE A 245 11.30 -31.53 25.52
C PHE A 245 11.78 -30.88 26.83
N LYS A 246 12.51 -31.61 27.67
CA LYS A 246 13.09 -31.09 28.93
C LYS A 246 14.41 -30.33 28.78
N LEU A 247 14.95 -30.18 27.56
CA LEU A 247 16.20 -29.43 27.30
C LEU A 247 16.01 -27.90 27.14
N TRP A 248 14.82 -27.35 27.44
CA TRP A 248 14.55 -25.91 27.34
C TRP A 248 13.72 -25.31 28.49
N ARG A 249 13.71 -25.97 29.65
CA ARG A 249 13.17 -25.42 30.91
C ARG A 249 14.26 -25.32 31.98
N SER A 250 15.21 -24.42 31.74
CA SER A 250 15.86 -23.66 32.80
C SER A 250 15.42 -22.21 32.60
N LEU A 251 15.23 -21.46 33.69
CA LEU A 251 14.81 -20.06 33.75
C LEU A 251 15.73 -19.09 32.96
N ASP A 252 16.75 -19.61 32.27
CA ASP A 252 17.56 -18.90 31.28
C ASP A 252 16.94 -18.83 29.87
N SER A 253 15.97 -19.65 29.45
CA SER A 253 15.54 -19.67 28.02
C SER A 253 14.72 -18.44 27.61
N HIS A 254 13.91 -17.88 28.50
CA HIS A 254 13.25 -16.59 28.24
C HIS A 254 14.22 -15.43 28.33
N PHE A 255 15.20 -15.48 29.24
CA PHE A 255 16.23 -14.44 29.35
C PHE A 255 17.23 -14.49 28.18
N THR A 256 17.63 -15.67 27.73
CA THR A 256 18.51 -15.89 26.57
C THR A 256 17.77 -15.73 25.26
N SER A 257 16.48 -16.05 25.14
CA SER A 257 15.64 -15.72 23.98
C SER A 257 15.37 -14.21 23.92
N LEU A 258 15.11 -13.57 25.05
CA LEU A 258 15.00 -12.11 25.14
C LEU A 258 16.35 -11.46 24.84
N LEU A 259 17.47 -11.97 25.36
CA LEU A 259 18.82 -11.48 25.08
C LEU A 259 19.26 -11.81 23.67
N ALA A 260 18.84 -12.91 23.05
CA ALA A 260 19.14 -13.27 21.68
C ALA A 260 18.25 -12.48 20.72
N THR A 261 17.01 -12.20 21.08
CA THR A 261 16.11 -11.29 20.35
C THR A 261 16.59 -9.87 20.51
N LEU A 262 17.01 -9.45 21.70
CA LEU A 262 17.61 -8.15 21.98
C LEU A 262 18.98 -8.05 21.31
N ALA A 263 19.80 -9.09 21.30
CA ALA A 263 21.07 -9.14 20.58
C ALA A 263 20.85 -9.21 19.09
N PHE A 264 19.80 -9.85 18.59
CA PHE A 264 19.42 -9.84 17.17
C PHE A 264 18.86 -8.48 16.77
N ILE A 265 18.08 -7.81 17.64
CA ILE A 265 17.61 -6.44 17.46
C ILE A 265 18.80 -5.48 17.52
N LEU A 266 19.72 -5.64 18.48
CA LEU A 266 20.93 -4.83 18.63
C LEU A 266 21.91 -5.09 17.49
N LEU A 267 22.08 -6.34 17.05
CA LEU A 267 22.89 -6.74 15.90
C LEU A 267 22.23 -6.27 14.61
N TYR A 268 20.90 -6.31 14.48
CA TYR A 268 20.16 -5.73 13.37
C TYR A 268 20.31 -4.20 13.36
N ILE A 269 20.23 -3.54 14.53
CA ILE A 269 20.52 -2.11 14.69
C ILE A 269 21.99 -1.82 14.37
N ARG A 270 22.93 -2.70 14.73
CA ARG A 270 24.38 -2.55 14.54
C ARG A 270 24.84 -2.91 13.13
N LEU A 271 24.15 -3.82 12.44
CA LEU A 271 24.29 -4.13 11.02
C LEU A 271 23.59 -3.07 10.15
N ARG A 272 22.53 -2.43 10.69
CA ARG A 272 21.96 -1.19 10.15
C ARG A 272 22.69 0.08 10.62
N ARG A 273 23.74 -0.02 11.43
CA ARG A 273 24.71 1.08 11.56
C ARG A 273 25.49 1.12 10.26
N GLY A 274 24.88 1.74 9.24
CA GLY A 274 25.62 2.36 8.17
C GLY A 274 26.50 3.48 8.73
N ARG A 275 27.13 4.24 7.84
CA ARG A 275 27.84 5.47 8.21
C ARG A 275 27.04 6.25 9.25
N LYS A 276 27.73 6.83 10.25
CA LYS A 276 27.13 7.77 11.20
C LYS A 276 26.70 9.00 10.38
N LEU A 277 25.49 8.96 9.85
CA LEU A 277 24.92 10.04 9.05
C LEU A 277 24.67 11.23 9.97
N ASN A 278 25.08 12.41 9.53
CA ASN A 278 24.70 13.66 10.16
C ASN A 278 23.28 14.02 9.70
N LEU A 279 22.29 13.35 10.27
CA LEU A 279 20.89 13.54 9.92
C LEU A 279 20.33 14.87 10.47
N PRO A 280 19.35 15.52 9.81
CA PRO A 280 18.67 16.67 10.37
C PRO A 280 18.07 16.37 11.76
N PRO A 281 17.97 17.37 12.64
CA PRO A 281 17.35 17.20 13.95
C PRO A 281 15.88 16.80 13.81
N GLY A 282 15.31 16.13 14.81
CA GLY A 282 13.91 15.75 14.76
C GLY A 282 13.45 14.91 15.95
N PRO A 283 12.13 14.75 16.12
CA PRO A 283 11.58 13.91 17.16
C PRO A 283 11.97 12.44 16.95
N LYS A 284 12.33 11.75 18.03
CA LYS A 284 12.67 10.32 17.98
C LYS A 284 11.47 9.52 17.44
N PRO A 285 11.64 8.76 16.33
CA PRO A 285 10.55 8.00 15.74
C PRO A 285 10.18 6.80 16.62
N TRP A 286 8.87 6.55 16.76
CA TRP A 286 8.37 5.33 17.40
C TRP A 286 8.62 4.09 16.53
N PRO A 287 8.70 2.90 17.13
CA PRO A 287 8.76 1.65 16.36
C PRO A 287 7.59 1.55 15.38
N ILE A 288 7.87 1.04 14.18
CA ILE A 288 6.89 0.78 13.10
C ILE A 288 6.28 2.05 12.48
N ILE A 289 5.54 2.86 13.25
CA ILE A 289 4.77 4.02 12.75
C ILE A 289 5.62 5.29 12.54
N GLY A 290 6.81 5.34 13.13
CA GLY A 290 7.67 6.52 13.07
C GLY A 290 7.09 7.70 13.85
N ASN A 291 6.84 8.82 13.19
CA ASN A 291 6.33 10.06 13.78
C ASN A 291 4.88 10.36 13.38
N LEU A 292 4.16 9.40 12.80
CA LEU A 292 2.76 9.58 12.39
C LEU A 292 1.85 9.99 13.55
N ASN A 293 2.18 9.58 14.79
CA ASN A 293 1.47 9.98 16.00
C ASN A 293 1.58 11.48 16.33
N LEU A 294 2.51 12.20 15.72
CA LEU A 294 2.69 13.65 15.89
C LEU A 294 1.97 14.47 14.82
N ILE A 295 1.36 13.81 13.82
CA ILE A 295 0.68 14.44 12.70
C ILE A 295 -0.82 14.35 12.91
N GLY A 296 -1.46 15.50 13.15
CA GLY A 296 -2.91 15.59 13.35
C GLY A 296 -3.69 15.68 12.03
N SER A 297 -4.96 16.05 12.13
CA SER A 297 -5.86 16.26 10.98
C SER A 297 -5.44 17.41 10.06
N LEU A 298 -4.60 18.33 10.53
CA LEU A 298 -3.98 19.41 9.76
C LEU A 298 -2.45 19.23 9.78
N PRO A 299 -1.88 18.37 8.91
CA PRO A 299 -0.47 18.02 8.94
C PRO A 299 0.48 19.21 8.84
N HIS A 300 0.14 20.24 8.06
CA HIS A 300 0.94 21.45 7.92
C HIS A 300 1.08 22.23 9.23
N ARG A 301 0.02 22.29 10.05
CA ARG A 301 0.07 22.94 11.38
C ARG A 301 0.89 22.12 12.38
N SER A 302 0.74 20.80 12.37
CA SER A 302 1.58 19.90 13.17
C SER A 302 3.06 20.05 12.80
N ILE A 303 3.37 20.10 11.50
CA ILE A 303 4.72 20.32 10.99
C ILE A 303 5.26 21.69 11.38
N HIS A 304 4.45 22.75 11.31
CA HIS A 304 4.86 24.07 11.77
C HIS A 304 5.27 24.05 13.25
N ALA A 305 4.42 23.51 14.13
CA ALA A 305 4.71 23.41 15.56
C ALA A 305 6.00 22.62 15.85
N LEU A 306 6.27 21.56 15.09
CA LEU A 306 7.52 20.81 15.15
C LEU A 306 8.71 21.63 14.65
N SER A 307 8.55 22.41 13.58
CA SER A 307 9.62 23.25 13.02
C SER A 307 10.08 24.34 14.00
N LEU A 308 9.16 24.91 14.80
CA LEU A 308 9.50 25.85 15.88
C LEU A 308 10.41 25.23 16.95
N LYS A 309 10.36 23.90 17.12
CA LYS A 309 11.16 23.17 18.12
C LYS A 309 12.47 22.61 17.55
N PHE A 310 12.46 22.12 16.32
CA PHE A 310 13.58 21.40 15.71
C PHE A 310 14.35 22.23 14.67
N GLY A 311 13.84 23.39 14.27
CA GLY A 311 14.45 24.30 13.32
C GLY A 311 13.91 24.16 11.89
N HIS A 312 14.50 24.96 10.98
CA HIS A 312 14.05 25.11 9.59
C HIS A 312 14.29 23.89 8.68
N ILE A 313 15.11 22.94 9.13
CA ILE A 313 15.27 21.63 8.50
C ILE A 313 15.17 20.56 9.58
N MET A 314 14.22 19.64 9.43
CA MET A 314 14.02 18.57 10.39
C MET A 314 13.74 17.23 9.73
N GLN A 315 14.07 16.15 10.43
CA GLN A 315 13.79 14.79 9.98
C GLN A 315 12.64 14.18 10.77
N LEU A 316 11.68 13.67 10.02
CA LEU A 316 10.62 12.78 10.47
C LEU A 316 10.77 11.40 9.81
N LYS A 317 9.96 10.46 10.26
CA LYS A 317 9.82 9.14 9.66
C LYS A 317 8.35 8.80 9.58
N PHE A 318 7.81 8.59 8.38
CA PHE A 318 6.44 8.13 8.20
C PHE A 318 6.46 6.63 7.91
N GLY A 319 6.11 5.85 8.93
CA GLY A 319 6.23 4.40 8.90
C GLY A 319 7.65 3.93 8.58
N SER A 320 7.83 3.39 7.38
CA SER A 320 9.11 2.86 6.88
C SER A 320 9.99 3.91 6.20
N PHE A 321 9.46 5.10 5.88
CA PHE A 321 10.14 6.06 5.01
C PHE A 321 10.68 7.27 5.79
N PRO A 322 11.96 7.66 5.61
CA PRO A 322 12.47 8.92 6.12
C PRO A 322 11.85 10.09 5.35
N VAL A 323 11.51 11.15 6.08
CA VAL A 323 10.93 12.38 5.55
C VAL A 323 11.75 13.55 6.06
N VAL A 324 12.27 14.38 5.16
CA VAL A 324 12.86 15.67 5.50
C VAL A 324 11.81 16.76 5.28
N ILE A 325 11.66 17.63 6.27
CA ILE A 325 10.79 18.80 6.19
C ILE A 325 11.69 20.03 6.12
N VAL A 326 11.38 20.92 5.19
CA VAL A 326 12.02 22.23 5.08
C VAL A 326 10.99 23.34 5.24
N SER A 327 11.34 24.35 6.03
CA SER A 327 10.42 25.37 6.52
C SER A 327 10.99 26.80 6.48
N SER A 328 12.11 27.04 5.79
CA SER A 328 12.62 28.40 5.52
C SER A 328 12.86 28.64 4.03
N VAL A 329 13.03 29.91 3.65
CA VAL A 329 13.34 30.36 2.29
C VAL A 329 14.60 29.67 1.75
N GLU A 330 15.68 29.64 2.55
CA GLU A 330 16.97 29.05 2.17
C GLU A 330 16.83 27.56 1.94
N MET A 331 16.10 26.85 2.81
CA MET A 331 15.96 25.40 2.73
C MET A 331 15.01 25.00 1.58
N ALA A 332 13.95 25.78 1.33
CA ALA A 332 13.10 25.60 0.15
C ALA A 332 13.91 25.79 -1.15
N LYS A 333 14.77 26.82 -1.21
CA LYS A 333 15.67 27.06 -2.34
C LYS A 333 16.71 25.95 -2.52
N ALA A 334 17.20 25.38 -1.42
CA ALA A 334 18.12 24.25 -1.47
C ALA A 334 17.48 23.01 -2.13
N ILE A 335 16.21 22.71 -1.80
CA ILE A 335 15.48 21.55 -2.34
C ILE A 335 14.93 21.79 -3.75
N LEU A 336 14.28 22.93 -3.99
CA LEU A 336 13.50 23.15 -5.20
C LEU A 336 14.28 23.78 -6.36
N LYS A 337 15.44 24.41 -6.08
CA LYS A 337 16.28 25.08 -7.08
C LYS A 337 17.69 24.52 -7.13
N THR A 338 18.39 24.54 -6.00
CA THR A 338 19.83 24.18 -5.95
C THR A 338 20.06 22.70 -6.22
N ASN A 339 19.23 21.83 -5.64
CA ASN A 339 19.28 20.39 -5.80
C ASN A 339 18.02 19.85 -6.52
N ASP A 340 17.43 20.66 -7.39
CA ASP A 340 16.13 20.39 -8.00
C ASP A 340 16.08 18.99 -8.64
N ILE A 341 17.12 18.62 -9.40
CA ILE A 341 17.25 17.35 -10.11
C ILE A 341 17.29 16.14 -9.17
N ILE A 342 17.86 16.32 -7.97
CA ILE A 342 17.93 15.30 -6.92
C ILE A 342 16.53 15.09 -6.34
N PHE A 343 15.76 16.16 -6.17
CA PHE A 343 14.40 16.15 -5.59
C PHE A 343 13.30 16.32 -6.65
N THR A 344 13.50 15.87 -7.89
CA THR A 344 12.45 15.97 -8.93
C THR A 344 11.50 14.77 -8.93
N ASP A 345 11.82 13.69 -8.23
CA ASP A 345 11.00 12.47 -8.23
C ASP A 345 9.84 12.55 -7.24
N ARG A 346 8.87 11.64 -7.39
CA ARG A 346 7.66 11.54 -6.56
C ARG A 346 7.62 10.22 -5.77
N PRO A 347 6.96 10.19 -4.60
CA PRO A 347 6.74 8.93 -3.91
C PRO A 347 5.76 8.07 -4.71
N LYS A 348 6.05 6.77 -4.83
CA LYS A 348 5.11 5.78 -5.39
C LYS A 348 4.06 5.44 -4.35
N ASN A 349 2.94 6.16 -4.38
CA ASN A 349 1.83 6.03 -3.44
C ASN A 349 0.60 5.38 -4.09
N ALA A 350 -0.39 5.00 -3.29
CA ALA A 350 -1.62 4.37 -3.74
C ALA A 350 -2.44 5.29 -4.65
N ALA A 351 -2.49 6.60 -4.34
CA ALA A 351 -3.18 7.59 -5.15
C ALA A 351 -2.67 7.61 -6.61
N GLY A 352 -1.36 7.71 -6.81
CA GLY A 352 -0.78 7.69 -8.15
C GLY A 352 -0.95 6.34 -8.86
N LYS A 353 -1.00 5.23 -8.10
CA LYS A 353 -1.24 3.91 -8.70
C LYS A 353 -2.68 3.75 -9.21
N TYR A 354 -3.64 4.07 -8.36
CA TYR A 354 -5.04 3.69 -8.57
C TYR A 354 -5.88 4.82 -9.15
N THR A 355 -5.56 6.09 -8.91
CA THR A 355 -6.37 7.21 -9.40
C THR A 355 -5.80 7.88 -10.64
N THR A 356 -4.54 7.63 -11.01
CA THR A 356 -3.87 8.33 -12.12
C THR A 356 -3.25 7.39 -13.16
N TYR A 357 -3.98 6.32 -13.48
CA TYR A 357 -3.59 5.37 -14.53
C TYR A 357 -2.17 4.81 -14.35
N ASN A 358 -1.86 4.38 -13.13
CA ASN A 358 -0.55 3.85 -12.75
C ASN A 358 0.60 4.83 -13.04
N TYR A 359 0.49 6.05 -12.51
CA TYR A 359 1.49 7.12 -12.64
C TYR A 359 1.69 7.61 -14.07
N SER A 360 0.63 7.61 -14.89
CA SER A 360 0.67 8.15 -16.26
C SER A 360 0.23 9.62 -16.32
N ASP A 361 -0.05 10.24 -15.17
CA ASP A 361 -0.35 11.66 -15.03
C ASP A 361 0.92 12.51 -14.93
N ILE A 362 0.81 13.83 -14.77
CA ILE A 362 1.94 14.75 -14.63
C ILE A 362 2.36 14.90 -13.16
N THR A 363 1.38 14.81 -12.25
CA THR A 363 1.55 15.06 -10.81
C THR A 363 2.41 13.99 -10.14
N TRP A 364 2.05 12.71 -10.30
CA TRP A 364 2.67 11.55 -9.65
C TRP A 364 3.68 10.80 -10.51
N SER A 365 3.70 11.04 -11.84
CA SER A 365 4.69 10.44 -12.75
C SER A 365 6.12 10.52 -12.20
N PRO A 366 6.91 9.43 -12.26
CA PRO A 366 8.32 9.48 -11.90
C PRO A 366 9.12 10.36 -12.88
N TYR A 367 10.21 10.94 -12.40
CA TYR A 367 11.06 11.76 -13.28
C TYR A 367 11.78 10.90 -14.33
N GLY A 368 11.53 11.15 -15.60
CA GLY A 368 12.12 10.45 -16.73
C GLY A 368 11.73 11.06 -18.08
N PRO A 369 12.08 10.42 -19.21
CA PRO A 369 11.70 10.85 -20.57
C PRO A 369 10.22 11.21 -20.71
N TYR A 370 9.34 10.29 -20.28
CA TYR A 370 7.89 10.50 -20.30
C TYR A 370 7.46 11.79 -19.60
N TRP A 371 7.87 11.98 -18.34
CA TRP A 371 7.50 13.18 -17.58
C TRP A 371 8.09 14.46 -18.17
N ARG A 372 9.33 14.43 -18.70
CA ARG A 372 9.93 15.61 -19.35
C ARG A 372 9.15 16.02 -20.59
N GLN A 373 8.73 15.04 -21.40
CA GLN A 373 7.89 15.26 -22.57
C GLN A 373 6.50 15.77 -22.18
N ALA A 374 5.84 15.12 -21.21
CA ALA A 374 4.57 15.56 -20.64
C ALA A 374 4.64 17.02 -20.18
N ARG A 375 5.71 17.35 -19.44
CA ARG A 375 5.94 18.72 -18.95
C ARG A 375 6.15 19.72 -20.09
N LYS A 376 6.88 19.33 -21.14
CA LYS A 376 7.08 20.17 -22.33
C LYS A 376 5.74 20.45 -23.02
N ILE A 377 4.93 19.42 -23.26
CA ILE A 377 3.59 19.55 -23.87
C ILE A 377 2.71 20.51 -23.07
N CYS A 378 2.68 20.40 -21.75
CA CYS A 378 1.94 21.34 -20.91
C CYS A 378 2.38 22.79 -21.13
N LEU A 379 3.69 23.04 -21.20
CA LEU A 379 4.21 24.40 -21.29
C LEU A 379 4.13 24.99 -22.71
N THR A 380 4.26 24.17 -23.76
CA THR A 380 4.30 24.65 -25.15
C THR A 380 2.94 24.59 -25.84
N GLU A 381 2.16 23.53 -25.63
CA GLU A 381 0.94 23.27 -26.38
C GLU A 381 -0.33 23.65 -25.62
N LEU A 382 -0.38 23.37 -24.31
CA LEU A 382 -1.61 23.44 -23.51
C LEU A 382 -1.74 24.75 -22.71
N PHE A 383 -0.69 25.15 -22.00
CA PHE A 383 -0.68 26.31 -21.10
C PHE A 383 0.28 27.43 -21.57
N SER A 384 0.66 27.44 -22.85
CA SER A 384 1.42 28.55 -23.41
C SER A 384 0.58 29.83 -23.43
N ALA A 385 1.23 31.00 -23.34
CA ALA A 385 0.54 32.29 -23.36
C ALA A 385 -0.39 32.43 -24.58
N LYS A 386 0.07 31.99 -25.76
CA LYS A 386 -0.72 31.99 -26.99
C LYS A 386 -1.97 31.10 -26.88
N ARG A 387 -1.85 29.91 -26.29
CA ARG A 387 -2.99 29.00 -26.11
C ARG A 387 -4.00 29.58 -25.11
N LEU A 388 -3.52 30.11 -23.99
CA LEU A 388 -4.39 30.73 -22.99
C LEU A 388 -5.12 31.95 -23.56
N GLU A 389 -4.47 32.74 -24.42
CA GLU A 389 -5.09 33.86 -25.10
C GLU A 389 -6.18 33.41 -26.08
N SER A 390 -5.95 32.32 -26.82
CA SER A 390 -7.00 31.76 -27.72
C SER A 390 -8.29 31.36 -26.99
N TYR A 391 -8.20 31.08 -25.68
CA TYR A 391 -9.35 30.75 -24.81
C TYR A 391 -9.84 31.93 -23.94
N SER A 392 -9.41 33.16 -24.20
CA SER A 392 -9.86 34.34 -23.43
C SER A 392 -11.38 34.55 -23.52
N HIS A 393 -11.98 34.27 -24.68
CA HIS A 393 -13.43 34.33 -24.87
C HIS A 393 -14.19 33.39 -23.93
N ILE A 394 -13.70 32.16 -23.71
CA ILE A 394 -14.33 31.20 -22.77
C ILE A 394 -14.36 31.79 -21.36
N ARG A 395 -13.24 32.35 -20.89
CA ARG A 395 -13.15 32.93 -19.54
C ARG A 395 -14.05 34.14 -19.38
N ARG A 396 -14.08 35.03 -20.38
CA ARG A 396 -14.97 36.18 -20.41
C ARG A 396 -16.44 35.75 -20.36
N GLU A 397 -16.81 34.78 -21.20
CA GLU A 397 -18.19 34.30 -21.28
C GLU A 397 -18.67 33.67 -19.97
N GLU A 398 -17.87 32.76 -19.39
CA GLU A 398 -18.23 32.11 -18.13
C GLU A 398 -18.25 33.10 -16.96
N MET A 399 -17.36 34.10 -16.95
CA MET A 399 -17.38 35.16 -15.94
C MET A 399 -18.69 35.94 -15.97
N ILE A 400 -19.14 36.38 -17.15
CA ILE A 400 -20.40 37.11 -17.30
C ILE A 400 -21.59 36.26 -16.82
N LEU A 401 -21.63 34.98 -17.20
CA LEU A 401 -22.68 34.05 -16.75
C LEU A 401 -22.65 33.85 -15.24
N PHE A 402 -21.47 33.73 -14.63
CA PHE A 402 -21.30 33.64 -13.19
C PHE A 402 -21.82 34.89 -12.48
N LEU A 403 -21.45 36.09 -12.95
CA LEU A 403 -21.90 37.37 -12.36
C LEU A 403 -23.42 37.53 -12.47
N LYS A 404 -24.01 37.08 -13.59
CA LYS A 404 -25.47 37.07 -13.77
C LYS A 404 -26.16 36.14 -12.78
N LYS A 405 -25.69 34.88 -12.65
CA LYS A 405 -26.24 33.92 -11.67
C LYS A 405 -26.11 34.42 -10.23
N LEU A 406 -25.00 35.12 -9.93
CA LEU A 406 -24.79 35.74 -8.63
C LEU A 406 -25.79 36.89 -8.38
N TYR A 407 -26.05 37.72 -9.39
CA TYR A 407 -27.06 38.78 -9.33
C TYR A 407 -28.49 38.23 -9.14
N GLU A 408 -28.84 37.14 -9.80
CA GLU A 408 -30.13 36.46 -9.61
C GLU A 408 -30.32 35.96 -8.17
N SER A 409 -29.24 35.74 -7.43
CA SER A 409 -29.25 35.29 -6.04
C SER A 409 -29.10 36.43 -5.02
N CYS A 410 -29.04 37.70 -5.48
CA CYS A 410 -28.84 38.85 -4.61
C CYS A 410 -29.92 38.96 -3.52
N GLY A 411 -29.51 39.44 -2.35
CA GLY A 411 -30.39 39.58 -1.18
C GLY A 411 -30.65 38.27 -0.43
N THR A 412 -30.26 37.11 -0.97
CA THR A 412 -30.38 35.81 -0.28
C THR A 412 -29.00 35.28 0.17
N PRO A 413 -28.92 34.52 1.29
CA PRO A 413 -27.69 33.84 1.67
C PRO A 413 -27.30 32.77 0.65
N ILE A 414 -26.08 32.87 0.11
CA ILE A 414 -25.51 31.91 -0.83
C ILE A 414 -24.28 31.23 -0.25
N VAL A 415 -24.00 30.02 -0.73
CA VAL A 415 -22.70 29.36 -0.55
C VAL A 415 -21.79 29.83 -1.69
N LEU A 416 -20.83 30.70 -1.37
CA LEU A 416 -19.98 31.33 -2.39
C LEU A 416 -19.07 30.30 -3.09
N LYS A 417 -18.58 29.29 -2.34
CA LYS A 417 -17.75 28.21 -2.88
C LYS A 417 -18.38 27.52 -4.07
N ASP A 418 -19.69 27.26 -4.04
CA ASP A 418 -20.40 26.51 -5.08
C ASP A 418 -20.44 27.29 -6.39
N HIS A 419 -20.66 28.61 -6.31
CA HIS A 419 -20.68 29.49 -7.47
C HIS A 419 -19.27 29.64 -8.08
N LEU A 420 -18.24 29.81 -7.24
CA LEU A 420 -16.84 29.92 -7.68
C LEU A 420 -16.30 28.61 -8.27
N SER A 421 -16.66 27.48 -7.66
CA SER A 421 -16.31 26.14 -8.14
C SER A 421 -16.97 25.87 -9.49
N THR A 422 -18.24 26.25 -9.65
CA THR A 422 -18.96 26.15 -10.93
C THR A 422 -18.30 26.99 -12.01
N LEU A 423 -17.94 28.25 -11.72
CA LEU A 423 -17.21 29.11 -12.66
C LEU A 423 -15.90 28.46 -13.12
N SER A 424 -15.06 28.04 -12.15
CA SER A 424 -13.74 27.47 -12.43
C SER A 424 -13.86 26.15 -13.21
N LEU A 425 -14.83 25.31 -12.84
CA LEU A 425 -15.11 24.04 -13.52
C LEU A 425 -15.59 24.27 -14.95
N ASN A 426 -16.49 25.23 -15.20
CA ASN A 426 -16.97 25.53 -16.55
C ASN A 426 -15.85 26.02 -17.45
N VAL A 427 -15.00 26.93 -16.94
CA VAL A 427 -13.84 27.44 -17.66
C VAL A 427 -12.92 26.30 -18.07
N ILE A 428 -12.50 25.45 -17.12
CA ILE A 428 -11.56 24.38 -17.44
C ILE A 428 -12.21 23.28 -18.29
N SER A 429 -13.49 22.93 -18.06
CA SER A 429 -14.20 21.95 -18.87
C SER A 429 -14.34 22.40 -20.32
N ARG A 430 -14.69 23.67 -20.58
CA ARG A 430 -14.75 24.18 -21.97
C ARG A 430 -13.37 24.24 -22.63
N MET A 431 -12.32 24.62 -21.90
CA MET A 431 -10.96 24.64 -22.44
C MET A 431 -10.43 23.23 -22.74
N VAL A 432 -10.77 22.25 -21.89
CA VAL A 432 -10.22 20.89 -21.97
C VAL A 432 -11.09 19.99 -22.85
N PHE A 433 -12.38 19.88 -22.57
CA PHE A 433 -13.33 19.00 -23.25
C PHE A 433 -14.06 19.68 -24.42
N GLY A 434 -13.96 21.00 -24.55
CA GLY A 434 -14.74 21.76 -25.54
C GLY A 434 -16.20 22.01 -25.16
N LYS A 435 -16.71 21.45 -24.04
CA LYS A 435 -18.08 21.65 -23.53
C LYS A 435 -18.16 21.60 -22.00
N LYS A 436 -19.32 21.93 -21.45
CA LYS A 436 -19.63 21.86 -20.00
C LYS A 436 -20.25 20.51 -19.65
N TYR A 437 -20.06 20.07 -18.41
CA TYR A 437 -20.73 18.91 -17.80
C TYR A 437 -21.42 19.28 -16.47
N THR A 438 -21.68 20.57 -16.27
CA THR A 438 -22.26 21.13 -15.04
C THR A 438 -23.73 21.52 -15.19
N GLU A 439 -24.29 21.35 -16.38
CA GLU A 439 -25.66 21.71 -16.74
C GLU A 439 -26.29 20.50 -17.42
N THR A 440 -27.54 20.17 -17.07
CA THR A 440 -28.26 19.06 -17.69
C THR A 440 -28.61 19.40 -19.12
N THR A 441 -27.93 18.78 -20.06
CA THR A 441 -28.26 18.78 -21.48
C THR A 441 -29.24 17.62 -21.74
N GLY A 442 -30.33 17.87 -22.46
CA GLY A 442 -31.48 16.94 -22.59
C GLY A 442 -31.21 15.60 -23.28
N ASP A 443 -29.95 15.22 -23.50
CA ASP A 443 -29.55 13.90 -24.00
C ASP A 443 -29.27 12.94 -22.83
N ALA A 444 -29.13 11.64 -23.12
CA ALA A 444 -28.77 10.64 -22.12
C ALA A 444 -27.35 10.89 -21.59
N GLU A 445 -27.22 11.71 -20.54
CA GLU A 445 -25.93 12.09 -19.97
C GLU A 445 -25.19 10.87 -19.41
N ILE A 446 -23.92 10.71 -19.79
CA ILE A 446 -23.01 9.70 -19.24
C ILE A 446 -22.80 9.85 -17.72
N LEU A 447 -23.04 11.06 -17.21
CA LEU A 447 -22.78 11.52 -15.85
C LEU A 447 -23.60 12.77 -15.56
N THR A 448 -24.30 12.80 -14.43
CA THR A 448 -24.99 14.02 -13.99
C THR A 448 -24.01 15.06 -13.45
N PRO A 449 -24.34 16.38 -13.49
CA PRO A 449 -23.49 17.43 -12.92
C PRO A 449 -23.07 17.17 -11.47
N LYS A 450 -24.00 16.66 -10.66
CA LYS A 450 -23.76 16.32 -9.26
C LYS A 450 -22.74 15.19 -9.12
N GLU A 451 -22.89 14.11 -9.89
CA GLU A 451 -21.93 13.00 -9.85
C GLU A 451 -20.54 13.44 -10.32
N PHE A 452 -20.44 14.38 -11.26
CA PHE A 452 -19.17 14.92 -11.71
C PHE A 452 -18.45 15.70 -10.61
N MET A 453 -19.16 16.57 -9.89
CA MET A 453 -18.62 17.29 -8.75
C MET A 453 -18.19 16.34 -7.62
N GLU A 454 -19.04 15.36 -7.29
CA GLU A 454 -18.71 14.33 -6.27
C GLU A 454 -17.46 13.51 -6.66
N MET A 455 -17.28 13.22 -7.95
CA MET A 455 -16.06 12.55 -8.43
C MET A 455 -14.81 13.42 -8.24
N LEU A 456 -14.90 14.74 -8.46
CA LEU A 456 -13.78 15.65 -8.26
C LEU A 456 -13.47 15.81 -6.76
N ASP A 457 -14.47 16.03 -5.91
CA ASP A 457 -14.29 16.13 -4.45
C ASP A 457 -13.63 14.87 -3.89
N GLU A 458 -14.08 13.69 -4.32
CA GLU A 458 -13.50 12.41 -3.94
C GLU A 458 -12.05 12.27 -4.44
N LEU A 459 -11.75 12.76 -5.65
CA LEU A 459 -10.38 12.76 -6.20
C LEU A 459 -9.43 13.60 -5.36
N PHE A 460 -9.85 14.81 -4.98
CA PHE A 460 -9.08 15.75 -4.15
C PHE A 460 -8.81 15.20 -2.75
N LEU A 461 -9.82 14.58 -2.13
CA LEU A 461 -9.66 13.91 -0.86
C LEU A 461 -8.65 12.76 -0.98
N LEU A 462 -8.89 11.80 -1.88
CA LEU A 462 -8.07 10.58 -1.97
C LEU A 462 -6.63 10.84 -2.43
N ASN A 463 -6.37 11.91 -3.17
CA ASN A 463 -5.00 12.30 -3.53
C ASN A 463 -4.26 13.10 -2.43
N GLY A 464 -4.98 13.55 -1.41
CA GLY A 464 -4.43 14.29 -0.27
C GLY A 464 -4.28 13.51 1.03
N VAL A 465 -5.03 12.41 1.20
CA VAL A 465 -5.02 11.64 2.45
C VAL A 465 -3.66 10.99 2.74
N LEU A 466 -3.34 10.89 4.02
CA LEU A 466 -2.23 10.06 4.50
C LEU A 466 -2.71 8.61 4.63
N ASP A 467 -2.45 7.80 3.60
CA ASP A 467 -2.69 6.35 3.66
C ASP A 467 -1.60 5.65 4.49
N ILE A 468 -2.02 4.85 5.48
CA ILE A 468 -1.14 4.04 6.29
C ILE A 468 -0.41 2.98 5.45
N GLY A 469 -1.04 2.47 4.39
CA GLY A 469 -0.42 1.55 3.43
C GLY A 469 0.79 2.16 2.72
N ASP A 470 0.71 3.45 2.38
CA ASP A 470 1.81 4.21 1.76
C ASP A 470 2.97 4.53 2.70
N SER A 471 2.72 4.48 4.01
CA SER A 471 3.73 4.66 5.06
C SER A 471 4.31 3.31 5.53
N ILE A 472 3.49 2.26 5.55
CA ILE A 472 3.80 0.93 6.06
C ILE A 472 3.41 -0.11 4.98
N PRO A 473 4.25 -0.32 3.94
CA PRO A 473 3.84 -1.07 2.74
C PRO A 473 3.41 -2.51 2.98
N TRP A 474 3.92 -3.17 4.02
CA TRP A 474 3.53 -4.56 4.33
C TRP A 474 2.12 -4.67 4.93
N LEU A 475 1.50 -3.55 5.33
CA LEU A 475 0.09 -3.47 5.74
C LEU A 475 -0.83 -3.02 4.59
N SER A 476 -0.30 -2.68 3.41
CA SER A 476 -1.09 -2.09 2.33
C SER A 476 -2.21 -3.01 1.81
N PHE A 477 -2.04 -4.34 1.93
CA PHE A 477 -3.05 -5.30 1.50
C PHE A 477 -4.33 -5.27 2.35
N MET A 478 -4.25 -4.75 3.58
CA MET A 478 -5.38 -4.71 4.52
C MET A 478 -6.33 -3.55 4.23
N ASP A 479 -5.86 -2.49 3.56
CA ASP A 479 -6.64 -1.26 3.29
C ASP A 479 -7.39 -0.77 4.55
N LEU A 480 -6.67 -0.61 5.67
CA LEU A 480 -7.26 -0.35 6.99
C LEU A 480 -8.18 0.88 7.04
N GLN A 481 -7.94 1.87 6.18
CA GLN A 481 -8.73 3.10 6.07
C GLN A 481 -9.78 3.04 4.94
N GLY A 482 -9.81 1.98 4.15
CA GLY A 482 -10.72 1.79 3.01
C GLY A 482 -10.44 2.70 1.80
N TYR A 483 -9.32 3.43 1.80
CA TYR A 483 -8.98 4.38 0.74
C TYR A 483 -8.66 3.68 -0.58
N ILE A 484 -7.98 2.53 -0.57
CA ILE A 484 -7.63 1.82 -1.82
C ILE A 484 -8.90 1.33 -2.52
N LYS A 485 -9.88 0.82 -1.76
CA LYS A 485 -11.20 0.44 -2.30
C LYS A 485 -11.90 1.64 -2.94
N ARG A 486 -11.91 2.79 -2.27
CA ARG A 486 -12.51 4.04 -2.78
C ARG A 486 -11.78 4.54 -4.04
N MET A 487 -10.45 4.54 -4.04
CA MET A 487 -9.62 4.91 -5.21
C MET A 487 -9.93 4.04 -6.43
N LYS A 488 -10.07 2.72 -6.25
CA LYS A 488 -10.42 1.79 -7.35
C LYS A 488 -11.84 2.04 -7.87
N ALA A 489 -12.80 2.35 -6.99
CA ALA A 489 -14.16 2.67 -7.40
C ALA A 489 -14.20 3.98 -8.19
N LEU A 490 -13.49 5.01 -7.70
CA LEU A 490 -13.36 6.30 -8.37
C LEU A 490 -12.67 6.17 -9.73
N SER A 491 -11.59 5.39 -9.81
CA SER A 491 -10.86 5.09 -11.04
C SER A 491 -11.78 4.57 -12.15
N LYS A 492 -12.68 3.63 -11.83
CA LYS A 492 -13.65 3.10 -12.80
C LYS A 492 -14.63 4.17 -13.29
N LYS A 493 -15.07 5.08 -12.42
CA LYS A 493 -15.97 6.17 -12.80
C LYS A 493 -15.29 7.16 -13.75
N PHE A 494 -14.07 7.60 -13.42
CA PHE A 494 -13.28 8.46 -14.31
C PHE A 494 -12.93 7.77 -15.61
N ASP A 495 -12.58 6.49 -15.57
CA ASP A 495 -12.24 5.72 -16.77
C ASP A 495 -13.41 5.68 -17.76
N ARG A 496 -14.62 5.35 -17.28
CA ARG A 496 -15.82 5.37 -18.11
C ARG A 496 -16.12 6.75 -18.69
N PHE A 497 -16.03 7.78 -17.87
CA PHE A 497 -16.31 9.16 -18.29
C PHE A 497 -15.29 9.65 -19.33
N LEU A 498 -14.00 9.49 -19.06
CA LEU A 498 -12.94 9.95 -19.95
C LEU A 498 -12.87 9.11 -21.23
N GLU A 499 -13.22 7.82 -21.19
CA GLU A 499 -13.34 7.03 -22.41
C GLU A 499 -14.42 7.59 -23.34
N HIS A 500 -15.60 7.91 -22.78
CA HIS A 500 -16.68 8.56 -23.53
C HIS A 500 -16.24 9.90 -24.12
N VAL A 501 -15.58 10.77 -23.34
CA VAL A 501 -15.02 12.04 -23.83
C VAL A 501 -14.11 11.78 -25.04
N LEU A 502 -13.15 10.87 -24.91
CA LEU A 502 -12.19 10.57 -25.95
C LEU A 502 -12.85 10.00 -27.23
N ASP A 503 -13.91 9.19 -27.07
CA ASP A 503 -14.69 8.67 -28.19
C ASP A 503 -15.47 9.77 -28.93
N GLU A 504 -16.09 10.71 -28.20
CA GLU A 504 -16.72 11.88 -28.79
C GLU A 504 -15.73 12.70 -29.63
N HIS A 505 -14.53 12.95 -29.11
CA HIS A 505 -13.48 13.66 -29.85
C HIS A 505 -12.98 12.89 -31.07
N ASN A 506 -12.82 11.56 -30.96
CA ASN A 506 -12.42 10.72 -32.09
C ASN A 506 -13.46 10.73 -33.21
N GLU A 507 -14.75 10.57 -32.91
CA GLU A 507 -15.81 10.62 -33.93
C GLU A 507 -15.92 12.01 -34.57
N ARG A 508 -15.70 13.09 -33.80
CA ARG A 508 -15.66 14.46 -34.33
C ARG A 508 -14.51 14.70 -35.32
N ARG A 509 -13.39 13.99 -35.15
CA ARG A 509 -12.18 14.10 -36.01
C ARG A 509 -12.24 13.19 -37.24
N LYS A 510 -13.01 12.11 -37.16
CA LYS A 510 -13.06 11.05 -38.16
C LYS A 510 -13.52 11.57 -39.52
N GLY A 511 -12.74 11.26 -40.57
CA GLY A 511 -13.04 11.66 -41.95
C GLY A 511 -12.80 13.14 -42.26
N VAL A 512 -12.32 13.94 -41.31
CA VAL A 512 -12.01 15.36 -41.52
C VAL A 512 -10.54 15.52 -41.88
N LYS A 513 -10.26 15.92 -43.13
CA LYS A 513 -8.90 16.23 -43.58
C LYS A 513 -8.40 17.52 -42.91
N ASP A 514 -7.13 17.53 -42.49
CA ASP A 514 -6.45 18.69 -41.89
C ASP A 514 -7.20 19.26 -40.66
N TYR A 515 -7.71 18.36 -39.81
CA TYR A 515 -8.47 18.73 -38.61
C TYR A 515 -7.68 19.68 -37.70
N VAL A 516 -8.27 20.84 -37.40
CA VAL A 516 -7.70 21.82 -36.47
C VAL A 516 -8.23 21.55 -35.07
N ALA A 517 -7.33 21.31 -34.11
CA ALA A 517 -7.67 21.07 -32.71
C ALA A 517 -8.43 22.27 -32.10
N LYS A 518 -9.60 22.00 -31.52
CA LYS A 518 -10.49 23.01 -30.93
C LYS A 518 -10.27 23.15 -29.42
N ASP A 519 -9.96 22.06 -28.74
CA ASP A 519 -9.79 21.97 -27.28
C ASP A 519 -8.53 21.17 -26.91
N MET A 520 -8.20 21.10 -25.62
CA MET A 520 -6.96 20.45 -25.19
C MET A 520 -6.98 18.93 -25.38
N VAL A 521 -8.15 18.28 -25.36
CA VAL A 521 -8.23 16.84 -25.66
C VAL A 521 -7.89 16.56 -27.11
N ASP A 522 -8.37 17.37 -28.06
CA ASP A 522 -7.94 17.24 -29.47
C ASP A 522 -6.42 17.37 -29.62
N VAL A 523 -5.82 18.36 -28.94
CA VAL A 523 -4.36 18.57 -28.97
C VAL A 523 -3.64 17.32 -28.46
N LEU A 524 -4.09 16.76 -27.34
CA LEU A 524 -3.50 15.55 -26.78
C LEU A 524 -3.68 14.32 -27.67
N LEU A 525 -4.84 14.17 -28.32
CA LEU A 525 -5.07 13.08 -29.25
C LEU A 525 -4.19 13.20 -30.50
N GLN A 526 -4.06 14.40 -31.07
CA GLN A 526 -3.14 14.65 -32.19
C GLN A 526 -1.68 14.35 -31.81
N LEU A 527 -1.25 14.79 -30.62
CA LEU A 527 0.08 14.48 -30.12
C LEU A 527 0.27 12.97 -29.87
N SER A 528 -0.77 12.26 -29.42
CA SER A 528 -0.69 10.81 -29.19
C SER A 528 -0.47 10.01 -30.48
N GLU A 529 -0.82 10.58 -31.62
CA GLU A 529 -0.65 10.03 -32.96
C GLU A 529 0.70 10.42 -33.60
N ASP A 530 1.44 11.37 -33.00
CA ASP A 530 2.71 11.88 -33.53
C ASP A 530 3.85 10.85 -33.33
N PRO A 531 4.43 10.29 -34.41
CA PRO A 531 5.50 9.30 -34.32
C PRO A 531 6.85 9.91 -33.90
N THR A 532 6.98 11.24 -33.85
CA THR A 532 8.24 11.93 -33.51
C THR A 532 8.48 12.09 -32.00
N LEU A 533 7.48 11.76 -31.17
CA LEU A 533 7.61 11.82 -29.71
C LEU A 533 8.65 10.83 -29.18
N GLU A 534 9.47 11.27 -28.22
CA GLU A 534 10.48 10.44 -27.53
C GLU A 534 9.82 9.24 -26.82
N VAL A 535 8.64 9.47 -26.23
CA VAL A 535 7.81 8.42 -25.61
C VAL A 535 6.38 8.55 -26.12
N LYS A 536 5.85 7.47 -26.70
CA LYS A 536 4.46 7.45 -27.17
C LYS A 536 3.49 7.73 -26.03
N ILE A 537 2.54 8.64 -26.25
CA ILE A 537 1.45 8.90 -25.31
C ILE A 537 0.35 7.90 -25.62
N GLU A 538 0.23 6.87 -24.79
CA GLU A 538 -0.87 5.92 -24.90
C GLU A 538 -2.20 6.58 -24.52
N ARG A 539 -3.31 5.98 -24.96
CA ARG A 539 -4.66 6.48 -24.70
C ARG A 539 -4.96 6.73 -23.21
N HIS A 540 -4.46 5.86 -22.32
CA HIS A 540 -4.58 6.07 -20.88
C HIS A 540 -3.76 7.27 -20.37
N GLY A 541 -2.66 7.62 -21.04
CA GLY A 541 -1.90 8.84 -20.79
C GLY A 541 -2.68 10.09 -21.19
N VAL A 542 -3.40 10.06 -22.32
CA VAL A 542 -4.33 11.14 -22.69
C VAL A 542 -5.38 11.32 -21.59
N LYS A 543 -6.03 10.23 -21.14
CA LYS A 543 -6.98 10.29 -20.02
C LYS A 543 -6.36 10.86 -18.74
N ALA A 544 -5.16 10.42 -18.38
CA ALA A 544 -4.46 10.90 -17.19
C ALA A 544 -4.16 12.40 -17.25
N PHE A 545 -3.72 12.92 -18.42
CA PHE A 545 -3.44 14.35 -18.60
C PHE A 545 -4.71 15.17 -18.53
N THR A 546 -5.77 14.71 -19.19
CA THR A 546 -7.09 15.33 -19.15
C THR A 546 -7.62 15.42 -17.72
N GLN A 547 -7.50 14.34 -16.94
CA GLN A 547 -7.88 14.32 -15.53
C GLN A 547 -7.08 15.33 -14.70
N ASP A 548 -5.76 15.40 -14.87
CA ASP A 548 -4.88 16.34 -14.15
C ASP A 548 -5.26 17.80 -14.44
N MET A 549 -5.60 18.15 -15.68
CA MET A 549 -6.00 19.50 -16.05
C MET A 549 -7.33 19.90 -15.41
N ILE A 550 -8.33 19.02 -15.45
CA ILE A 550 -9.65 19.27 -14.87
C ILE A 550 -9.56 19.37 -13.34
N ALA A 551 -8.84 18.45 -12.70
CA ALA A 551 -8.63 18.49 -11.27
C ALA A 551 -7.89 19.78 -10.88
N GLY A 552 -6.75 20.08 -11.50
CA GLY A 552 -5.96 21.26 -11.17
C GLY A 552 -6.67 22.59 -11.42
N GLY A 553 -7.44 22.71 -12.50
CA GLY A 553 -8.10 23.94 -12.92
C GLY A 553 -9.47 24.21 -12.31
N SER A 554 -10.03 23.28 -11.54
CA SER A 554 -11.36 23.42 -10.93
C SER A 554 -11.28 24.07 -9.54
N GLU A 555 -10.99 23.30 -8.50
CA GLU A 555 -11.15 23.77 -7.11
C GLU A 555 -10.09 24.82 -6.69
N SER A 556 -8.87 24.75 -7.22
CA SER A 556 -7.72 25.56 -6.73
C SER A 556 -7.96 27.07 -6.76
N SER A 557 -8.54 27.57 -7.87
CA SER A 557 -8.83 29.00 -8.04
C SER A 557 -10.01 29.44 -7.19
N ALA A 558 -11.07 28.63 -7.15
CA ALA A 558 -12.27 28.89 -6.35
C ALA A 558 -11.96 29.02 -4.86
N VAL A 559 -11.15 28.09 -4.31
CA VAL A 559 -10.72 28.12 -2.90
C VAL A 559 -9.92 29.37 -2.57
N THR A 560 -9.04 29.80 -3.47
CA THR A 560 -8.25 31.02 -3.25
C THR A 560 -9.14 32.25 -3.17
N VAL A 561 -10.11 32.39 -4.08
CA VAL A 561 -11.04 33.53 -4.07
C VAL A 561 -11.95 33.48 -2.85
N GLU A 562 -12.44 32.30 -2.44
CA GLU A 562 -13.24 32.15 -1.23
C GLU A 562 -12.48 32.57 0.04
N TRP A 563 -11.21 32.18 0.17
CA TRP A 563 -10.35 32.64 1.27
C TRP A 563 -10.16 34.16 1.25
N ALA A 564 -9.96 34.75 0.07
CA ALA A 564 -9.81 36.20 -0.08
C ALA A 564 -11.06 36.94 0.40
N ILE A 565 -12.25 36.56 -0.09
CA ILE A 565 -13.52 37.21 0.33
C ILE A 565 -13.77 36.99 1.83
N SER A 566 -13.43 35.82 2.37
CA SER A 566 -13.55 35.55 3.81
C SER A 566 -12.68 36.50 4.65
N GLU A 567 -11.43 36.73 4.24
CA GLU A 567 -10.53 37.67 4.94
C GLU A 567 -10.99 39.12 4.80
N LEU A 568 -11.47 39.52 3.62
CA LEU A 568 -12.00 40.86 3.37
C LEU A 568 -13.26 41.15 4.19
N LEU A 569 -14.15 40.18 4.38
CA LEU A 569 -15.33 40.33 5.24
C LEU A 569 -14.95 40.48 6.73
N LYS A 570 -13.77 39.99 7.14
CA LYS A 570 -13.24 40.24 8.48
C LYS A 570 -12.58 41.62 8.61
N LYS A 571 -12.22 42.24 7.49
CA LYS A 571 -11.45 43.48 7.40
C LYS A 571 -12.11 44.49 6.44
N PRO A 572 -13.25 45.11 6.84
CA PRO A 572 -13.99 46.05 6.00
C PRO A 572 -13.15 47.21 5.46
N GLU A 573 -12.09 47.62 6.18
CA GLU A 573 -11.15 48.65 5.77
C GLU A 573 -10.33 48.26 4.53
N ILE A 574 -9.95 46.98 4.41
CA ILE A 574 -9.24 46.45 3.24
C ILE A 574 -10.21 46.32 2.08
N LEU A 575 -11.43 45.83 2.35
CA LEU A 575 -12.49 45.75 1.35
C LEU A 575 -12.79 47.13 0.74
N ALA A 576 -12.92 48.17 1.56
CA ALA A 576 -13.18 49.54 1.11
C ALA A 576 -12.08 50.05 0.15
N LYS A 577 -10.80 49.86 0.49
CA LYS A 577 -9.67 50.22 -0.39
C LYS A 577 -9.69 49.46 -1.72
N ALA A 578 -10.03 48.18 -1.69
CA ALA A 578 -10.17 47.38 -2.92
C ALA A 578 -11.29 47.90 -3.81
N THR A 579 -12.43 48.27 -3.22
CA THR A 579 -13.54 48.86 -3.96
C THR A 579 -13.21 50.24 -4.53
N GLU A 580 -12.43 51.05 -3.81
CA GLU A 580 -11.95 52.36 -4.27
C GLU A 580 -10.99 52.24 -5.47
N GLU A 581 -10.02 51.32 -5.42
CA GLU A 581 -9.14 51.04 -6.56
C GLU A 581 -9.96 50.65 -7.80
N LEU A 582 -10.89 49.70 -7.65
CA LEU A 582 -11.73 49.23 -8.74
C LEU A 582 -12.59 50.36 -9.33
N ASP A 583 -13.24 51.17 -8.49
CA ASP A 583 -14.06 52.29 -8.96
C ASP A 583 -13.22 53.37 -9.67
N SER A 584 -11.99 53.63 -9.20
CA SER A 584 -11.09 54.64 -9.78
C SER A 584 -10.47 54.23 -11.12
N VAL A 585 -10.07 52.95 -11.26
CA VAL A 585 -9.36 52.45 -12.45
C VAL A 585 -10.33 51.95 -13.52
N ILE A 586 -11.40 51.27 -13.12
CA ILE A 586 -12.35 50.61 -14.04
C ILE A 586 -13.55 51.51 -14.32
N GLY A 587 -14.01 52.24 -13.31
CA GLY A 587 -15.30 52.94 -13.33
C GLY A 587 -16.48 51.98 -13.17
N ARG A 588 -17.70 52.52 -13.18
CA ARG A 588 -18.92 51.75 -12.88
C ARG A 588 -19.73 51.29 -14.10
N GLU A 589 -19.31 51.68 -15.30
CA GLU A 589 -20.04 51.46 -16.56
C GLU A 589 -19.51 50.26 -17.38
N ARG A 590 -18.60 49.46 -16.80
CA ARG A 590 -18.05 48.25 -17.44
C ARG A 590 -17.57 47.22 -16.41
N TRP A 591 -17.46 45.97 -16.85
CA TRP A 591 -16.83 44.89 -16.10
C TRP A 591 -15.30 44.94 -16.21
N VAL A 592 -14.61 44.27 -15.28
CA VAL A 592 -13.15 44.15 -15.29
C VAL A 592 -12.74 43.13 -16.35
N GLU A 593 -11.83 43.53 -17.24
CA GLU A 593 -11.21 42.65 -18.24
C GLU A 593 -9.83 42.17 -17.78
N GLU A 594 -9.34 41.05 -18.34
CA GLU A 594 -8.03 40.49 -17.95
C GLU A 594 -6.85 41.45 -18.16
N LYS A 595 -6.94 42.33 -19.17
CA LYS A 595 -5.92 43.35 -19.45
C LYS A 595 -5.86 44.46 -18.40
N ASP A 596 -6.94 44.66 -17.64
CA ASP A 596 -7.00 45.70 -16.61
C ASP A 596 -6.22 45.31 -15.35
N ILE A 597 -5.99 44.01 -15.13
CA ILE A 597 -5.39 43.47 -13.90
C ILE A 597 -4.01 44.07 -13.62
N GLU A 598 -3.21 44.37 -14.65
CA GLU A 598 -1.91 45.01 -14.50
C GLU A 598 -1.99 46.41 -13.86
N ASN A 599 -3.17 47.05 -13.93
CA ASN A 599 -3.46 48.36 -13.35
C ASN A 599 -4.22 48.27 -12.01
N LEU A 600 -4.37 47.06 -11.44
CA LEU A 600 -5.05 46.82 -10.16
C LEU A 600 -4.06 46.25 -9.11
N PRO A 601 -3.04 47.01 -8.70
CA PRO A 601 -1.97 46.54 -7.81
C PRO A 601 -2.46 46.12 -6.42
N TYR A 602 -3.55 46.70 -5.91
CA TYR A 602 -4.11 46.33 -4.62
C TYR A 602 -4.91 45.02 -4.70
N ILE A 603 -5.68 44.79 -5.77
CA ILE A 603 -6.28 43.47 -6.05
C ILE A 603 -5.21 42.38 -6.20
N ASP A 604 -4.12 42.65 -6.92
CA ASP A 604 -2.97 41.73 -7.01
C ASP A 604 -2.37 41.44 -5.63
N SER A 605 -2.21 42.48 -4.82
CA SER A 605 -1.71 42.35 -3.44
C SER A 605 -2.63 41.52 -2.54
N ILE A 606 -3.95 41.64 -2.69
CA ILE A 606 -4.93 40.80 -1.97
C ILE A 606 -4.79 39.34 -2.40
N ALA A 607 -4.64 39.08 -3.71
CA ALA A 607 -4.44 37.72 -4.21
C ALA A 607 -3.14 37.09 -3.67
N LYS A 608 -2.03 37.85 -3.68
CA LYS A 608 -0.74 37.44 -3.10
C LYS A 608 -0.82 37.18 -1.61
N GLU A 609 -1.46 38.07 -0.86
CA GLU A 609 -1.62 37.92 0.59
C GLU A 609 -2.50 36.71 0.96
N THR A 610 -3.54 36.48 0.17
CA THR A 610 -4.37 35.27 0.30
C THR A 610 -3.56 34.01 0.04
N MET A 611 -2.75 33.99 -1.03
CA MET A 611 -1.88 32.84 -1.34
C MET A 611 -0.78 32.61 -0.31
N ARG A 612 -0.28 33.68 0.35
CA ARG A 612 0.68 33.59 1.46
C ARG A 612 0.05 32.98 2.70
N LEU A 613 -1.10 33.50 3.12
CA LEU A 613 -1.74 33.12 4.37
C LEU A 613 -2.52 31.80 4.24
N HIS A 614 -3.17 31.58 3.10
CA HIS A 614 -4.02 30.41 2.81
C HIS A 614 -3.56 29.68 1.54
N PRO A 615 -2.33 29.12 1.51
CA PRO A 615 -1.83 28.41 0.35
C PRO A 615 -2.67 27.15 0.09
N VAL A 616 -3.14 26.98 -1.15
CA VAL A 616 -3.93 25.80 -1.58
C VAL A 616 -3.21 24.50 -1.23
N ALA A 617 -1.89 24.42 -1.45
CA ALA A 617 -1.06 23.27 -1.13
C ALA A 617 0.01 23.64 -0.06
N PRO A 618 -0.32 23.61 1.25
CA PRO A 618 0.49 24.19 2.33
C PRO A 618 1.86 23.51 2.55
N MET A 619 2.07 22.32 1.97
CA MET A 619 3.34 21.58 2.00
C MET A 619 3.90 21.26 0.61
N LEU A 620 3.29 21.82 -0.44
CA LEU A 620 3.43 21.40 -1.83
C LEU A 620 3.21 19.88 -1.99
N THR A 621 3.32 19.39 -3.23
CA THR A 621 3.31 17.95 -3.48
C THR A 621 4.67 17.34 -3.08
N PRO A 622 4.71 16.19 -2.38
CA PRO A 622 5.96 15.58 -1.90
C PRO A 622 7.00 15.29 -3.00
N ARG A 623 8.28 15.42 -2.66
CA ARG A 623 9.42 15.05 -3.52
C ARG A 623 10.17 13.84 -2.97
N VAL A 624 11.01 13.19 -3.76
CA VAL A 624 11.90 12.11 -3.32
C VAL A 624 13.32 12.38 -3.79
N ALA A 625 14.29 12.21 -2.88
CA ALA A 625 15.72 12.27 -3.19
C ALA A 625 16.12 11.07 -4.05
N ARG A 626 16.62 11.32 -5.27
CA ARG A 626 17.04 10.27 -6.23
C ARG A 626 18.41 9.69 -5.92
N GLN A 627 19.22 10.40 -5.15
CA GLN A 627 20.57 10.03 -4.73
C GLN A 627 20.87 10.63 -3.35
N ASP A 628 21.90 10.13 -2.70
CA ASP A 628 22.42 10.71 -1.47
C ASP A 628 22.92 12.14 -1.76
N CYS A 629 22.61 13.08 -0.87
CA CYS A 629 23.07 14.47 -0.98
C CYS A 629 23.27 15.10 0.40
N ARG A 630 23.83 16.31 0.44
CA ARG A 630 23.93 17.10 1.67
C ARG A 630 23.19 18.42 1.53
N ILE A 631 22.35 18.73 2.52
CA ILE A 631 21.61 19.99 2.61
C ILE A 631 21.95 20.62 3.95
N ASN A 632 22.48 21.85 3.93
CA ASN A 632 22.85 22.59 5.13
C ASN A 632 23.74 21.79 6.12
N GLY A 633 24.72 21.06 5.58
CA GLY A 633 25.62 20.22 6.37
C GLY A 633 25.05 18.85 6.80
N TYR A 634 23.74 18.61 6.61
CA TYR A 634 23.09 17.33 6.92
C TYR A 634 23.08 16.37 5.75
N ASP A 635 23.25 15.08 6.03
CA ASP A 635 23.16 14.01 5.05
C ASP A 635 21.69 13.64 4.79
N ILE A 636 21.27 13.67 3.53
CA ILE A 636 19.94 13.28 3.06
C ILE A 636 20.08 12.03 2.17
N PRO A 637 19.76 10.83 2.70
CA PRO A 637 19.87 9.60 1.92
C PRO A 637 18.89 9.52 0.75
N LYS A 638 19.27 8.79 -0.29
CA LYS A 638 18.40 8.37 -1.39
C LYS A 638 17.12 7.74 -0.87
N GLY A 639 16.00 8.08 -1.50
CA GLY A 639 14.66 7.61 -1.11
C GLY A 639 14.01 8.43 0.00
N THR A 640 14.71 9.40 0.59
CA THR A 640 14.11 10.34 1.56
C THR A 640 13.05 11.19 0.86
N ARG A 641 11.84 11.24 1.44
CA ARG A 641 10.76 12.11 0.98
C ARG A 641 11.03 13.53 1.48
N ALA A 642 10.86 14.56 0.65
CA ALA A 642 10.98 15.95 1.06
C ALA A 642 9.62 16.66 0.97
N LEU A 643 9.23 17.33 2.06
CA LEU A 643 8.07 18.23 2.10
C LEU A 643 8.55 19.67 2.32
N VAL A 644 8.00 20.61 1.57
CA VAL A 644 8.34 22.03 1.66
C VAL A 644 7.17 22.76 2.28
N SER A 645 7.28 23.16 3.55
CA SER A 645 6.19 23.82 4.28
C SER A 645 6.08 25.29 3.89
N VAL A 646 5.44 25.57 2.75
CA VAL A 646 5.16 26.94 2.31
C VAL A 646 4.23 27.68 3.28
N TRP A 647 3.37 26.95 4.00
CA TRP A 647 2.55 27.51 5.07
C TRP A 647 3.39 28.06 6.23
N THR A 648 4.49 27.37 6.59
CA THR A 648 5.42 27.85 7.62
C THR A 648 6.24 29.03 7.11
N ILE A 649 6.77 28.95 5.88
CA ILE A 649 7.54 30.05 5.27
C ILE A 649 6.67 31.32 5.17
N GLY A 650 5.42 31.16 4.75
CA GLY A 650 4.45 32.25 4.71
C GLY A 650 4.18 32.86 6.08
N ARG A 651 4.48 32.17 7.19
CA ARG A 651 4.26 32.65 8.56
C ARG A 651 5.55 32.87 9.35
N ASP A 652 6.70 32.91 8.69
CA ASP A 652 7.98 33.11 9.35
C ASP A 652 8.16 34.60 9.71
N PRO A 653 8.27 34.96 11.01
CA PRO A 653 8.45 36.34 11.43
C PRO A 653 9.81 36.94 11.03
N SER A 654 10.78 36.11 10.62
CA SER A 654 12.04 36.60 10.04
C SER A 654 11.92 37.05 8.58
N VAL A 655 10.82 36.66 7.91
CA VAL A 655 10.54 36.96 6.50
C VAL A 655 9.40 37.98 6.37
N TRP A 656 8.38 37.89 7.25
CA TRP A 656 7.16 38.67 7.15
C TRP A 656 6.84 39.41 8.46
N ASP A 657 6.66 40.72 8.39
CA ASP A 657 6.14 41.52 9.51
C ASP A 657 4.69 41.14 9.82
N ASN A 658 4.38 40.91 11.10
CA ASN A 658 3.07 40.43 11.57
C ASN A 658 2.52 39.27 10.70
N PRO A 659 3.22 38.12 10.67
CA PRO A 659 2.98 37.07 9.68
C PRO A 659 1.58 36.44 9.75
N ASN A 660 0.91 36.52 10.89
CA ASN A 660 -0.43 35.96 11.07
C ASN A 660 -1.55 36.93 10.69
N GLU A 661 -1.23 38.20 10.41
CA GLU A 661 -2.21 39.19 9.99
C GLU A 661 -2.36 39.18 8.46
N PHE A 662 -3.61 39.27 7.99
CA PHE A 662 -3.91 39.56 6.60
C PHE A 662 -3.70 41.05 6.33
N CYS A 663 -2.61 41.39 5.62
CA CYS A 663 -2.19 42.75 5.26
C CYS A 663 -1.67 42.77 3.82
N PRO A 664 -2.53 43.04 2.82
CA PRO A 664 -2.14 43.17 1.41
C PRO A 664 -1.09 44.25 1.16
N GLU A 665 -1.07 45.32 1.96
CA GLU A 665 -0.12 46.44 1.81
C GLU A 665 1.35 46.00 1.83
N ARG A 666 1.65 44.82 2.39
CA ARG A 666 3.01 44.26 2.38
C ARG A 666 3.54 43.95 0.98
N PHE A 667 2.68 43.84 -0.03
CA PHE A 667 3.04 43.57 -1.42
C PHE A 667 3.01 44.81 -2.31
N LEU A 668 2.37 45.90 -1.87
CA LEU A 668 2.32 47.15 -2.63
C LEU A 668 3.73 47.70 -2.86
N GLY A 669 4.04 48.01 -4.12
CA GLY A 669 5.34 48.55 -4.52
C GLY A 669 6.51 47.57 -4.40
N LYS A 670 6.27 46.28 -4.08
CA LYS A 670 7.31 45.24 -4.01
C LYS A 670 7.29 44.36 -5.25
N SER A 671 8.47 43.87 -5.64
CA SER A 671 8.65 43.00 -6.81
C SER A 671 8.39 41.52 -6.55
N ILE A 672 7.96 41.14 -5.34
CA ILE A 672 7.70 39.74 -4.98
C ILE A 672 6.57 39.17 -5.84
N ASP A 673 6.84 38.06 -6.52
CA ASP A 673 5.92 37.39 -7.43
C ASP A 673 5.70 35.92 -7.03
N VAL A 674 4.64 35.33 -7.55
CA VAL A 674 4.23 33.93 -7.32
C VAL A 674 4.81 32.96 -8.35
N LYS A 675 5.69 33.46 -9.24
CA LYS A 675 6.28 32.72 -10.37
C LYS A 675 7.46 31.81 -9.98
N GLY A 676 7.62 31.50 -8.69
CA GLY A 676 8.60 30.52 -8.21
C GLY A 676 10.06 31.00 -8.25
N HIS A 677 10.26 32.32 -8.37
CA HIS A 677 11.57 32.97 -8.27
C HIS A 677 11.82 33.54 -6.87
N ASP A 678 10.78 34.08 -6.24
CA ASP A 678 10.77 34.56 -4.87
C ASP A 678 10.35 33.42 -3.94
N PHE A 679 11.27 32.99 -3.09
CA PHE A 679 11.11 31.78 -2.25
C PHE A 679 10.32 32.05 -0.97
N GLU A 680 10.08 33.33 -0.68
CA GLU A 680 9.21 33.86 0.35
C GLU A 680 7.74 33.55 0.03
N LEU A 681 7.37 33.47 -1.26
CA LEU A 681 6.00 33.25 -1.74
C LEU A 681 5.93 32.17 -2.83
N LEU A 682 5.59 30.94 -2.43
CA LEU A 682 5.64 29.76 -3.31
C LEU A 682 4.27 29.05 -3.50
N PRO A 683 3.15 29.75 -3.80
CA PRO A 683 1.85 29.10 -3.91
C PRO A 683 1.75 28.10 -5.07
N PHE A 684 2.56 28.29 -6.13
CA PHE A 684 2.66 27.39 -7.27
C PHE A 684 3.90 26.47 -7.22
N GLY A 685 4.66 26.51 -6.11
CA GLY A 685 5.96 25.86 -5.98
C GLY A 685 7.05 26.50 -6.86
N ALA A 686 8.15 25.78 -7.04
CA ALA A 686 9.29 26.23 -7.85
C ALA A 686 10.03 25.07 -8.52
N GLY A 687 10.93 25.42 -9.45
CA GLY A 687 11.78 24.50 -10.19
C GLY A 687 11.01 23.65 -11.21
N ARG A 688 11.58 22.49 -11.58
CA ARG A 688 11.06 21.64 -12.68
C ARG A 688 9.61 21.20 -12.50
N ARG A 689 9.16 21.01 -11.26
CA ARG A 689 7.83 20.52 -10.89
C ARG A 689 6.92 21.65 -10.36
N MET A 690 7.24 22.90 -10.68
CA MET A 690 6.33 24.03 -10.46
C MET A 690 4.99 23.79 -11.17
N CYS A 691 3.88 24.34 -10.69
CA CYS A 691 2.58 24.20 -11.35
C CYS A 691 2.66 24.59 -12.85
N PRO A 692 2.24 23.74 -13.80
CA PRO A 692 2.20 24.13 -15.22
C PRO A 692 1.07 25.12 -15.52
N GLY A 693 -0.03 25.06 -14.76
CA GLY A 693 -1.22 25.88 -14.96
C GLY A 693 -1.18 27.24 -14.25
N TYR A 694 -0.04 27.68 -13.71
CA TYR A 694 0.05 28.91 -12.90
C TYR A 694 -0.47 30.15 -13.67
N GLY A 695 -0.18 30.26 -14.97
CA GLY A 695 -0.63 31.39 -15.79
C GLY A 695 -2.14 31.47 -15.94
N LEU A 696 -2.82 30.31 -16.06
CA LEU A 696 -4.28 30.26 -16.06
C LEU A 696 -4.85 30.55 -14.67
N GLY A 697 -4.29 29.93 -13.63
CA GLY A 697 -4.74 30.10 -12.25
C GLY A 697 -4.72 31.56 -11.79
N ILE A 698 -3.61 32.28 -12.04
CA ILE A 698 -3.49 33.70 -11.70
C ILE A 698 -4.57 34.54 -12.40
N LYS A 699 -4.78 34.33 -13.71
CA LYS A 699 -5.83 35.03 -14.48
C LYS A 699 -7.22 34.78 -13.90
N VAL A 700 -7.57 33.52 -13.62
CA VAL A 700 -8.89 33.17 -13.07
C VAL A 700 -9.07 33.74 -11.66
N ILE A 701 -8.08 33.63 -10.79
CA ILE A 701 -8.13 34.17 -9.42
C ILE A 701 -8.32 35.68 -9.43
N GLN A 702 -7.46 36.42 -10.15
CA GLN A 702 -7.49 37.87 -10.17
C GLN A 702 -8.76 38.40 -10.85
N ALA A 703 -9.17 37.83 -12.00
CA ALA A 703 -10.37 38.27 -12.69
C ALA A 703 -11.65 37.97 -11.88
N SER A 704 -11.72 36.81 -11.21
CA SER A 704 -12.85 36.46 -10.35
C SER A 704 -12.91 37.40 -9.15
N LEU A 705 -11.79 37.56 -8.44
CA LEU A 705 -11.71 38.44 -7.27
C LEU A 705 -12.07 39.89 -7.63
N ALA A 706 -11.49 40.43 -8.71
CA ALA A 706 -11.77 41.77 -9.17
C ALA A 706 -13.25 41.97 -9.52
N ASN A 707 -13.85 41.08 -10.32
CA ASN A 707 -15.24 41.24 -10.74
C ASN A 707 -16.25 41.00 -9.60
N VAL A 708 -15.97 40.05 -8.70
CA VAL A 708 -16.78 39.78 -7.49
C VAL A 708 -16.79 40.99 -6.57
N LEU A 709 -15.63 41.60 -6.37
CA LEU A 709 -15.52 42.82 -5.58
C LEU A 709 -16.08 44.02 -6.32
N HIS A 710 -15.92 44.13 -7.64
CA HIS A 710 -16.41 45.26 -8.45
C HIS A 710 -17.93 45.30 -8.54
N GLY A 711 -18.52 44.13 -8.81
CA GLY A 711 -19.94 43.96 -9.03
C GLY A 711 -20.77 43.99 -7.76
N PHE A 712 -20.21 43.66 -6.59
CA PHE A 712 -21.05 43.36 -5.44
C PHE A 712 -20.50 43.91 -4.13
N THR A 713 -21.43 44.38 -3.30
CA THR A 713 -21.21 44.60 -1.87
C THR A 713 -21.50 43.30 -1.15
N TRP A 714 -20.61 42.90 -0.24
CA TRP A 714 -20.69 41.63 0.48
C TRP A 714 -20.98 41.86 1.95
N ARG A 715 -21.92 41.07 2.49
CA ARG A 715 -22.20 41.03 3.94
C ARG A 715 -22.46 39.61 4.42
N LEU A 716 -22.37 39.43 5.74
CA LEU A 716 -22.73 38.17 6.37
C LEU A 716 -24.26 38.04 6.50
N PRO A 717 -24.81 36.81 6.49
CA PRO A 717 -26.24 36.59 6.58
C PRO A 717 -26.77 36.88 8.00
N GLY A 718 -28.00 37.39 8.07
CA GLY A 718 -28.68 37.69 9.33
C GLY A 718 -27.94 38.75 10.17
N ASN A 719 -27.75 38.46 11.46
CA ASN A 719 -27.05 39.32 12.42
C ASN A 719 -25.60 38.87 12.66
N ALA A 720 -25.05 38.00 11.81
CA ALA A 720 -23.69 37.52 11.96
C ALA A 720 -22.68 38.66 11.78
N THR A 721 -21.67 38.67 12.64
CA THR A 721 -20.58 39.65 12.67
C THR A 721 -19.29 39.03 12.14
N LYS A 722 -18.28 39.87 11.88
CA LYS A 722 -16.96 39.41 11.43
C LYS A 722 -16.29 38.39 12.37
N ASP A 723 -16.66 38.39 13.65
CA ASP A 723 -16.10 37.49 14.66
C ASP A 723 -16.77 36.09 14.63
N ASP A 724 -17.95 35.99 14.02
CA ASP A 724 -18.67 34.72 13.84
C ASP A 724 -18.15 33.90 12.65
N LEU A 725 -17.30 34.49 11.81
CA LEU A 725 -16.80 33.85 10.59
C LEU A 725 -15.74 32.78 10.91
N ASN A 726 -16.12 31.52 10.71
CA ASN A 726 -15.25 30.37 10.96
C ASN A 726 -14.12 30.29 9.92
N MET A 727 -12.86 30.25 10.40
CA MET A 727 -11.64 30.18 9.59
C MET A 727 -10.91 28.82 9.72
N GLU A 728 -11.61 27.78 10.15
CA GLU A 728 -11.08 26.42 10.15
C GLU A 728 -10.87 25.90 8.73
N GLU A 729 -9.80 25.12 8.59
CA GLU A 729 -9.38 24.49 7.34
C GLU A 729 -9.73 23.01 7.37
N ILE A 730 -9.88 22.41 6.19
CA ILE A 730 -9.80 20.96 6.01
C ILE A 730 -8.61 20.63 5.11
N PHE A 731 -7.89 19.56 5.44
CA PHE A 731 -6.69 19.17 4.70
C PHE A 731 -7.00 18.04 3.70
N GLY A 732 -6.55 18.22 2.47
CA GLY A 732 -6.55 17.24 1.40
C GLY A 732 -5.45 17.56 0.38
N LEU A 733 -5.69 17.31 -0.91
CA LEU A 733 -4.79 17.75 -1.97
C LEU A 733 -4.77 19.30 -2.06
N SER A 734 -5.91 19.92 -1.74
CA SER A 734 -6.13 21.34 -1.50
C SER A 734 -6.41 21.59 0.00
N THR A 735 -6.44 22.87 0.43
CA THR A 735 -6.81 23.28 1.79
C THR A 735 -7.96 24.29 1.77
N PRO A 736 -9.20 23.85 1.50
CA PRO A 736 -10.37 24.72 1.55
C PRO A 736 -10.79 25.04 2.98
N LYS A 737 -11.71 25.99 3.12
CA LYS A 737 -12.43 26.21 4.38
C LYS A 737 -13.21 24.95 4.74
N LYS A 738 -13.18 24.58 6.03
CA LYS A 738 -13.97 23.46 6.56
C LYS A 738 -15.48 23.75 6.47
N TYR A 739 -15.85 24.99 6.74
CA TYR A 739 -17.21 25.50 6.57
C TYR A 739 -17.19 26.53 5.44
N PRO A 740 -17.85 26.25 4.29
CA PRO A 740 -17.92 27.18 3.18
C PRO A 740 -18.46 28.55 3.60
N LEU A 741 -18.06 29.60 2.89
CA LEU A 741 -18.52 30.96 3.17
C LEU A 741 -20.00 31.13 2.77
N HIS A 742 -20.85 31.33 3.78
CA HIS A 742 -22.21 31.83 3.59
C HIS A 742 -22.18 33.36 3.60
N SER A 743 -22.64 33.98 2.52
CA SER A 743 -22.63 35.44 2.37
C SER A 743 -23.84 35.93 1.57
N VAL A 744 -24.16 37.21 1.69
CA VAL A 744 -25.19 37.87 0.89
C VAL A 744 -24.51 38.91 0.02
N ALA A 745 -24.76 38.82 -1.29
CA ALA A 745 -24.29 39.78 -2.28
C ALA A 745 -25.40 40.79 -2.60
N GLU A 746 -25.02 42.06 -2.74
CA GLU A 746 -25.89 43.15 -3.19
C GLU A 746 -25.23 43.87 -4.39
N PRO A 747 -25.99 44.25 -5.42
CA PRO A 747 -25.43 44.87 -6.62
C PRO A 747 -24.82 46.23 -6.30
N ARG A 748 -23.59 46.47 -6.80
CA ARG A 748 -22.90 47.77 -6.65
C ARG A 748 -22.90 48.62 -7.93
N LEU A 749 -22.91 47.97 -9.09
CA LEU A 749 -22.91 48.63 -10.39
C LEU A 749 -24.34 49.02 -10.82
N PRO A 750 -24.49 49.90 -11.82
CA PRO A 750 -25.80 50.18 -12.41
C PRO A 750 -26.49 48.91 -12.89
N LEU A 751 -27.81 48.81 -12.72
CA LEU A 751 -28.58 47.59 -13.00
C LEU A 751 -28.43 47.09 -14.46
N HIS A 752 -28.18 47.99 -15.41
CA HIS A 752 -27.99 47.62 -16.82
C HIS A 752 -26.73 46.75 -17.05
N MET A 753 -25.76 46.78 -16.12
CA MET A 753 -24.55 45.96 -16.18
C MET A 753 -24.83 44.47 -15.97
N TYR A 754 -25.91 44.13 -15.27
CA TYR A 754 -26.30 42.74 -14.98
C TYR A 754 -27.32 42.18 -15.98
N SER A 755 -27.93 43.05 -16.80
CA SER A 755 -28.97 42.67 -17.77
C SER A 755 -28.46 42.49 -19.20
N CYS A 756 -27.23 42.88 -19.54
CA CYS A 756 -26.69 42.73 -20.88
C CYS A 756 -26.57 41.26 -21.31
N SER A 757 -27.27 40.90 -22.39
CA SER A 757 -27.12 39.64 -23.13
C SER A 757 -25.95 39.72 -24.13
N PHE A 758 -25.37 38.57 -24.49
CA PHE A 758 -24.22 38.41 -25.40
C PHE A 758 -24.31 39.11 -26.77
N SER A 759 -25.49 39.63 -27.15
CA SER A 759 -25.77 40.19 -28.47
C SER A 759 -25.27 41.61 -28.72
N SER A 760 -24.74 42.33 -27.73
CA SER A 760 -24.36 43.75 -27.87
C SER A 760 -22.84 44.05 -27.81
N LEU A 761 -21.98 43.03 -27.76
CA LEU A 761 -20.52 43.21 -27.55
C LEU A 761 -19.62 42.49 -28.57
N THR A 762 -20.15 42.14 -29.75
CA THR A 762 -19.36 41.75 -30.94
C THR A 762 -19.07 42.95 -31.83
#